data_AF-E8PN67-F1
#
_entry.id   AF-E8PN67-F1
#
_cell.length_a   1.000
_cell.length_b   1.000
_cell.length_c   1.000
_cell.angle_alpha   90.00
_cell.angle_beta   90.00
_cell.angle_gamma   90.00
#
_symmetry.space_group_name_H-M   'P 1'
#
loop_
_entity.id
_entity.type
_entity.pdbx_description
1 polymer ?
#
loop_
_entity_poly.entity_id
_entity_poly.type
_entity_poly.pdbx_seq_one_letter_code
_entity_poly.pdbx_strand_id
1 'polypeptide(L)'
;MLQALPADLGFLAEVLRRYPVRVLFRGEVLPEGPLRGERLWEESEIALYWEGPPPSQEVREALRLLLKVFREVLELRERELALLKSQEETSRLLGLLLHEIKNPLMSVLGALELTLEVEGLPEEAKELLSIAEKSARRIQDLLNKAREYLRLGQGVRLKSERVDLKALLLQVAEEMRPLARRKGIALRLILPKREAWVYGDREWLYQAVLNVVNNAIKYTPEGGRVAVRLLVGPEQYGIAVSDTGPGIPKEEQERVFEPFYRASTRGEVEGTGLGLALVKRVLEAHGGEVRLRSRLGQGSTFLLLLPRPRPGQRAPVGRLLLLMVALIALARLPIFPAPLGSKAFGEVPAGEVVRLPGLELAFSPEAKGEARRWRSLWGGGNRVQVSLEGGGVEAVRDKPLPLVLSTPEGQVRPTGTHLRLSREGGVRLSLYRGKVALGQETLPAGEGAVLGKGVRRKLLAAPVVRPVPGPEGEVVFRLLGPEGTRAFRVEVRSGEAVVLSAKVEGNLFRYLPQADRLSQVRAMALDEVGLEGYPSDPVPFRERRSFYEGRKRLPQDPAGAEAFLRRAVSAFPDDAEALGELAFALYLQGRHGEAKPLYEKALALLDSPDIRVRYARLLYHMKRYGEAEASYRLVLAGDPGNLDARWGLAEVVLALGRAKEAELLARQVLAMEPSYPLARFTLAKALLEQGRREEAKVLLREELRLRPHPEVAELLNRVLGTP
;
A
#
# COMPACT_ATOMS: atom_id res chain seq x y z
N MET A 1 9.99 23.33 38.89
CA MET A 1 9.24 24.33 38.10
C MET A 1 8.25 23.56 37.24
N LEU A 2 6.99 23.99 37.28
CA LEU A 2 5.79 23.31 36.79
C LEU A 2 6.01 22.53 35.48
N GLN A 3 5.72 21.22 35.50
CA GLN A 3 5.40 20.49 34.28
C GLN A 3 4.20 21.21 33.68
N ALA A 4 4.42 21.96 32.60
CA ALA A 4 3.33 22.63 31.93
C ALA A 4 2.33 21.55 31.50
N LEU A 5 1.11 21.63 32.06
CA LEU A 5 -0.05 20.88 31.60
C LEU A 5 0.00 20.84 30.06
N PRO A 6 -0.14 19.67 29.41
CA PRO A 6 -0.32 19.58 27.97
C PRO A 6 -1.24 20.70 27.51
N ALA A 7 -0.89 21.42 26.44
CA ALA A 7 -1.61 22.64 26.03
C ALA A 7 -3.14 22.44 25.89
N ASP A 8 -3.55 21.19 25.66
CA ASP A 8 -4.95 20.74 25.59
C ASP A 8 -5.66 20.72 26.97
N LEU A 9 -4.97 20.42 28.07
CA LEU A 9 -5.48 20.52 29.46
C LEU A 9 -5.49 21.97 29.98
N GLY A 10 -4.55 22.82 29.51
CA GLY A 10 -4.51 24.24 29.84
C GLY A 10 -5.74 25.01 29.36
N PHE A 11 -6.26 24.70 28.16
CA PHE A 11 -7.52 25.28 27.65
C PHE A 11 -8.74 24.82 28.46
N LEU A 12 -8.77 23.54 28.86
CA LEU A 12 -9.83 23.01 29.72
C LEU A 12 -9.83 23.72 31.08
N ALA A 13 -8.65 23.93 31.67
CA ALA A 13 -8.47 24.74 32.87
C ALA A 13 -8.93 26.20 32.68
N GLU A 14 -8.59 26.85 31.56
CA GLU A 14 -9.01 28.22 31.23
C GLU A 14 -10.54 28.37 31.13
N VAL A 15 -11.21 27.36 30.58
CA VAL A 15 -12.68 27.30 30.44
C VAL A 15 -13.35 27.00 31.78
N LEU A 16 -12.83 26.04 32.54
CA LEU A 16 -13.36 25.67 33.85
C LEU A 16 -13.21 26.80 34.87
N ARG A 17 -12.21 27.70 34.73
CA ARG A 17 -12.07 28.91 35.57
C ARG A 17 -13.30 29.82 35.57
N ARG A 18 -14.19 29.71 34.58
CA ARG A 18 -15.41 30.51 34.45
C ARG A 18 -16.62 29.93 35.20
N TYR A 19 -16.44 28.80 35.87
CA TYR A 19 -17.51 28.03 36.52
C TYR A 19 -17.08 27.55 37.91
N PRO A 20 -18.02 27.35 38.85
CA PRO A 20 -17.73 26.90 40.22
C PRO A 20 -17.45 25.38 40.28
N VAL A 21 -16.55 24.87 39.43
CA VAL A 21 -16.27 23.44 39.30
C VAL A 21 -14.76 23.18 39.16
N ARG A 22 -14.26 22.19 39.91
CA ARG A 22 -12.92 21.60 39.75
C ARG A 22 -13.03 20.16 39.26
N VAL A 23 -12.05 19.74 38.48
CA VAL A 23 -11.90 18.35 38.04
C VAL A 23 -10.53 17.85 38.47
N LEU A 24 -10.50 16.74 39.21
CA LEU A 24 -9.31 15.93 39.43
C LEU A 24 -9.22 14.92 38.30
N PHE A 25 -8.14 14.92 37.53
CA PHE A 25 -7.88 13.97 36.46
C PHE A 25 -6.47 13.43 36.61
N ARG A 26 -6.32 12.12 36.87
CA ARG A 26 -5.01 11.44 37.03
C ARG A 26 -4.07 12.12 38.05
N GLY A 27 -4.64 12.64 39.13
CA GLY A 27 -3.89 13.33 40.18
C GLY A 27 -3.64 14.82 39.93
N GLU A 28 -4.05 15.37 38.79
CA GLU A 28 -3.95 16.80 38.48
C GLU A 28 -5.29 17.51 38.65
N VAL A 29 -5.27 18.69 39.28
CA VAL A 29 -6.48 19.50 39.54
C VAL A 29 -6.64 20.57 38.46
N LEU A 30 -7.80 20.60 37.82
CA LEU A 30 -8.14 21.51 36.73
C LEU A 30 -9.34 22.39 37.12
N PRO A 31 -9.23 23.74 37.05
CA PRO A 31 -7.98 24.50 36.91
C PRO A 31 -7.08 24.31 38.14
N GLU A 32 -5.78 24.55 38.00
CA GLU A 32 -4.82 24.50 39.11
C GLU A 32 -5.29 25.33 40.31
N GLY A 33 -5.24 24.74 41.51
CA GLY A 33 -5.70 25.36 42.75
C GLY A 33 -5.94 24.32 43.86
N PRO A 34 -6.16 24.75 45.11
CA PRO A 34 -6.52 23.85 46.19
C PRO A 34 -7.88 23.24 45.88
N LEU A 35 -7.97 21.93 45.96
CA LEU A 35 -9.18 21.19 45.66
C LEU A 35 -10.18 21.41 46.81
N ARG A 36 -11.17 22.31 46.63
CA ARG A 36 -12.15 22.71 47.66
C ARG A 36 -13.58 22.43 47.18
N GLY A 37 -14.51 22.35 48.13
CA GLY A 37 -15.94 22.16 47.84
C GLY A 37 -16.45 20.72 47.97
N GLU A 38 -17.74 20.52 47.71
CA GLU A 38 -18.39 19.22 47.82
C GLU A 38 -18.03 18.35 46.60
N ARG A 39 -17.57 17.13 46.84
CA ARG A 39 -17.30 16.14 45.78
C ARG A 39 -18.63 15.64 45.24
N LEU A 40 -18.95 16.03 44.01
CA LEU A 40 -20.19 15.65 43.37
C LEU A 40 -20.11 14.25 42.75
N TRP A 41 -18.92 13.82 42.35
CA TRP A 41 -18.70 12.55 41.65
C TRP A 41 -17.23 12.13 41.65
N GLU A 42 -16.98 10.81 41.63
CA GLU A 42 -15.65 10.19 41.52
C GLU A 42 -15.80 8.82 40.85
N GLU A 43 -14.99 8.56 39.83
CA GLU A 43 -14.90 7.26 39.18
C GLU A 43 -13.53 7.07 38.51
N SER A 44 -12.87 5.95 38.81
CA SER A 44 -11.52 5.63 38.35
C SER A 44 -10.53 6.77 38.63
N GLU A 45 -9.96 7.40 37.60
CA GLU A 45 -8.95 8.45 37.73
C GLU A 45 -9.54 9.87 37.60
N ILE A 46 -10.87 10.03 37.66
CA ILE A 46 -11.55 11.33 37.49
C ILE A 46 -12.49 11.62 38.67
N ALA A 47 -12.40 12.81 39.26
CA ALA A 47 -13.35 13.28 40.26
C ALA A 47 -13.75 14.75 40.02
N LEU A 48 -15.01 15.09 40.31
CA LEU A 48 -15.58 16.42 40.06
C LEU A 48 -16.05 17.05 41.38
N TYR A 49 -15.65 18.30 41.60
CA TYR A 49 -15.87 19.05 42.83
C TYR A 49 -16.54 20.39 42.52
N TRP A 50 -17.46 20.82 43.39
CA TRP A 50 -18.21 22.06 43.23
C TRP A 50 -17.73 23.13 44.21
N GLU A 51 -17.23 24.23 43.67
CA GLU A 51 -16.72 25.39 44.40
C GLU A 51 -17.75 26.54 44.40
N GLY A 52 -18.88 26.35 45.08
CA GLY A 52 -19.93 27.36 45.21
C GLY A 52 -20.99 26.99 46.26
N PRO A 53 -22.00 27.84 46.51
CA PRO A 53 -23.13 27.48 47.37
C PRO A 53 -23.80 26.18 46.87
N PRO A 54 -24.37 25.38 47.79
CA PRO A 54 -24.86 24.04 47.48
C PRO A 54 -25.81 24.08 46.27
N PRO A 55 -25.54 23.31 45.20
CA PRO A 55 -26.39 23.31 44.03
C PRO A 55 -27.81 22.87 44.42
N SER A 56 -28.83 23.46 43.77
CA SER A 56 -30.23 23.08 44.00
C SER A 56 -30.43 21.58 43.75
N GLN A 57 -31.43 20.99 44.38
CA GLN A 57 -31.72 19.56 44.27
C GLN A 57 -31.87 19.12 42.80
N GLU A 58 -32.47 19.96 41.97
CA GLU A 58 -32.63 19.78 40.52
C GLU A 58 -31.29 19.74 39.77
N VAL A 59 -30.32 20.57 40.17
CA VAL A 59 -28.97 20.58 39.57
C VAL A 59 -28.18 19.34 40.01
N ARG A 60 -28.34 18.89 41.26
CA ARG A 60 -27.73 17.64 41.75
C ARG A 60 -28.29 16.41 41.04
N GLU A 61 -29.60 16.35 40.84
CA GLU A 61 -30.26 15.27 40.08
C GLU A 61 -29.87 15.29 38.61
N ALA A 62 -29.85 16.47 37.97
CA ALA A 62 -29.40 16.62 36.59
C ALA A 62 -27.95 16.16 36.42
N LEU A 63 -27.05 16.52 37.35
CA LEU A 63 -25.65 16.08 37.34
C LEU A 63 -25.53 14.57 37.55
N ARG A 64 -26.26 13.98 38.50
CA ARG A 64 -26.29 12.51 38.70
C ARG A 64 -26.77 11.77 37.46
N LEU A 65 -27.86 12.23 36.84
CA LEU A 65 -28.40 11.66 35.60
C LEU A 65 -27.40 11.79 34.44
N LEU A 66 -26.73 12.94 34.30
CA LEU A 66 -25.72 13.15 33.26
C LEU A 66 -24.50 12.25 33.42
N LEU A 67 -24.03 12.07 34.66
CA LEU A 67 -22.87 11.23 34.99
C LEU A 67 -23.20 9.74 34.84
N LYS A 68 -24.44 9.34 35.14
CA LYS A 68 -24.94 7.99 34.84
C LYS A 68 -24.97 7.71 33.34
N VAL A 69 -25.49 8.64 32.54
CA VAL A 69 -25.49 8.55 31.07
C VAL A 69 -24.06 8.53 30.51
N PHE A 70 -23.13 9.27 31.11
CA PHE A 70 -21.71 9.26 30.75
C PHE A 70 -21.06 7.88 30.97
N ARG A 71 -21.30 7.24 32.13
CA ARG A 71 -20.83 5.88 32.43
C ARG A 71 -21.38 4.85 31.43
N GLU A 72 -22.68 4.92 31.16
CA GLU A 72 -23.34 4.04 30.19
C GLU A 72 -22.77 4.22 28.77
N VAL A 73 -22.40 5.45 28.38
CA VAL A 73 -21.77 5.76 27.08
C VAL A 73 -20.32 5.27 27.00
N LEU A 74 -19.54 5.32 28.09
CA LEU A 74 -18.17 4.80 28.13
C LEU A 74 -18.15 3.26 28.05
N GLU A 75 -19.01 2.58 28.82
CA GLU A 75 -19.17 1.13 28.74
C GLU A 75 -19.72 0.69 27.37
N LEU A 76 -20.65 1.45 26.77
CA LEU A 76 -21.08 1.21 25.40
C LEU A 76 -19.92 1.35 24.42
N ARG A 77 -18.98 2.27 24.64
CA ARG A 77 -17.84 2.54 23.75
C ARG A 77 -16.75 1.51 23.84
N GLU A 78 -16.44 0.96 25.02
CA GLU A 78 -15.52 -0.18 25.13
C GLU A 78 -16.09 -1.41 24.41
N ARG A 79 -17.40 -1.63 24.55
CA ARG A 79 -18.13 -2.65 23.77
C ARG A 79 -18.16 -2.32 22.28
N GLU A 80 -18.35 -1.07 21.89
CA GLU A 80 -18.35 -0.59 20.50
C GLU A 80 -16.96 -0.68 19.87
N LEU A 81 -15.86 -0.44 20.60
CA LEU A 81 -14.48 -0.59 20.10
C LEU A 81 -14.10 -2.07 19.92
N ALA A 82 -14.54 -2.94 20.82
CA ALA A 82 -14.42 -4.39 20.66
C ALA A 82 -15.26 -4.90 19.47
N LEU A 83 -16.48 -4.37 19.31
CA LEU A 83 -17.36 -4.64 18.17
C LEU A 83 -16.84 -4.03 16.86
N LEU A 84 -16.19 -2.85 16.87
CA LEU A 84 -15.61 -2.17 15.72
C LEU A 84 -14.38 -2.90 15.20
N LYS A 85 -13.53 -3.46 16.06
CA LYS A 85 -12.43 -4.34 15.61
C LYS A 85 -12.96 -5.55 14.85
N SER A 86 -14.01 -6.20 15.38
CA SER A 86 -14.68 -7.31 14.71
C SER A 86 -15.45 -6.88 13.45
N GLN A 87 -16.10 -5.71 13.47
CA GLN A 87 -16.88 -5.17 12.34
C GLN A 87 -16.01 -4.55 11.24
N GLU A 88 -14.83 -4.01 11.53
CA GLU A 88 -13.90 -3.46 10.54
C GLU A 88 -13.24 -4.59 9.74
N GLU A 89 -12.82 -5.67 10.38
CA GLU A 89 -12.36 -6.88 9.67
C GLU A 89 -13.49 -7.49 8.82
N THR A 90 -14.69 -7.62 9.39
CA THR A 90 -15.85 -8.17 8.68
C THR A 90 -16.34 -7.23 7.57
N SER A 91 -16.34 -5.91 7.77
CA SER A 91 -16.76 -4.91 6.75
C SER A 91 -15.73 -4.71 5.65
N ARG A 92 -14.44 -4.85 5.95
CA ARG A 92 -13.35 -4.79 4.96
C ARG A 92 -13.35 -6.06 4.11
N LEU A 93 -13.57 -7.24 4.73
CA LEU A 93 -13.81 -8.50 4.02
C LEU A 93 -15.09 -8.45 3.17
N LEU A 94 -16.22 -8.00 3.72
CA LEU A 94 -17.47 -7.86 2.97
C LEU A 94 -17.36 -6.80 1.86
N GLY A 95 -16.66 -5.69 2.09
CA GLY A 95 -16.43 -4.65 1.08
C GLY A 95 -15.59 -5.12 -0.10
N LEU A 96 -14.54 -5.91 0.16
CA LEU A 96 -13.71 -6.54 -0.87
C LEU A 96 -14.49 -7.62 -1.64
N LEU A 97 -15.21 -8.51 -0.93
CA LEU A 97 -16.05 -9.54 -1.54
C LEU A 97 -17.18 -8.94 -2.40
N LEU A 98 -17.82 -7.85 -1.96
CA LEU A 98 -18.88 -7.18 -2.71
C LEU A 98 -18.36 -6.51 -4.00
N HIS A 99 -17.13 -5.97 -3.97
CA HIS A 99 -16.47 -5.43 -5.17
C HIS A 99 -16.02 -6.53 -6.13
N GLU A 100 -15.52 -7.65 -5.61
CA GLU A 100 -15.07 -8.80 -6.40
C GLU A 100 -16.22 -9.63 -6.98
N ILE A 101 -17.42 -9.61 -6.38
CA ILE A 101 -18.64 -10.25 -6.93
C ILE A 101 -19.32 -9.35 -7.98
N LYS A 102 -19.25 -8.02 -7.83
CA LYS A 102 -19.85 -7.06 -8.78
C LYS A 102 -19.22 -7.16 -10.18
N ASN A 103 -17.90 -7.31 -10.24
CA ASN A 103 -17.17 -7.37 -11.51
C ASN A 103 -17.54 -8.57 -12.40
N PRO A 104 -17.57 -9.83 -11.90
CA PRO A 104 -18.05 -10.97 -12.67
C PRO A 104 -19.55 -10.89 -12.96
N LEU A 105 -20.37 -10.34 -12.05
CA LEU A 105 -21.80 -10.18 -12.29
C LEU A 105 -22.12 -9.21 -13.43
N MET A 106 -21.39 -8.10 -13.56
CA MET A 106 -21.54 -7.18 -14.70
C MET A 106 -21.08 -7.80 -16.03
N SER A 107 -20.05 -8.66 -15.99
CA SER A 107 -19.60 -9.42 -17.17
C SER A 107 -20.65 -10.45 -17.62
N VAL A 108 -21.26 -11.17 -16.67
CA VAL A 108 -22.36 -12.12 -16.93
C VAL A 108 -23.60 -11.38 -17.44
N LEU A 109 -23.95 -10.21 -16.88
CA LEU A 109 -25.07 -9.41 -17.36
C LEU A 109 -24.87 -8.99 -18.82
N GLY A 110 -23.67 -8.47 -19.15
CA GLY A 110 -23.35 -8.04 -20.52
C GLY A 110 -23.33 -9.19 -21.52
N ALA A 111 -22.85 -10.37 -21.11
CA ALA A 111 -22.89 -11.57 -21.95
C ALA A 111 -24.32 -12.06 -22.20
N LEU A 112 -25.19 -12.01 -21.18
CA LEU A 112 -26.61 -12.38 -21.32
C LEU A 112 -27.38 -11.39 -22.19
N GLU A 113 -27.15 -10.08 -22.03
CA GLU A 113 -27.75 -9.03 -22.85
C GLU A 113 -27.36 -9.19 -24.33
N LEU A 114 -26.07 -9.38 -24.63
CA LEU A 114 -25.58 -9.59 -26.01
C LEU A 114 -26.10 -10.89 -26.63
N THR A 115 -26.26 -11.96 -25.84
CA THR A 115 -26.75 -13.24 -26.35
C THR A 115 -28.25 -13.18 -26.64
N LEU A 116 -29.03 -12.50 -25.81
CA LEU A 116 -30.48 -12.29 -26.04
C LEU A 116 -30.79 -11.47 -27.29
N GLU A 117 -29.82 -10.69 -27.81
CA GLU A 117 -29.93 -9.93 -29.06
C GLU A 117 -29.62 -10.76 -30.33
N VAL A 118 -29.18 -12.01 -30.20
CA VAL A 118 -28.84 -12.89 -31.35
C VAL A 118 -30.11 -13.44 -32.03
N GLU A 119 -30.27 -13.17 -33.33
CA GLU A 119 -31.36 -13.72 -34.14
C GLU A 119 -31.20 -15.24 -34.36
N GLY A 120 -32.31 -15.98 -34.32
CA GLY A 120 -32.33 -17.44 -34.57
C GLY A 120 -32.17 -18.34 -33.33
N LEU A 121 -32.15 -17.76 -32.12
CA LEU A 121 -32.16 -18.55 -30.88
C LEU A 121 -33.46 -19.37 -30.73
N PRO A 122 -33.38 -20.66 -30.33
CA PRO A 122 -34.54 -21.44 -29.94
C PRO A 122 -35.33 -20.76 -28.83
N GLU A 123 -36.66 -20.82 -28.88
CA GLU A 123 -37.51 -20.07 -27.96
C GLU A 123 -37.34 -20.52 -26.50
N GLU A 124 -37.08 -21.81 -26.26
CA GLU A 124 -36.74 -22.31 -24.92
C GLU A 124 -35.41 -21.73 -24.40
N ALA A 125 -34.44 -21.46 -25.28
CA ALA A 125 -33.16 -20.86 -24.89
C ALA A 125 -33.33 -19.37 -24.52
N LYS A 126 -34.18 -18.64 -25.24
CA LYS A 126 -34.51 -17.24 -24.91
C LYS A 126 -35.21 -17.12 -23.56
N GLU A 127 -36.15 -18.03 -23.27
CA GLU A 127 -36.84 -18.05 -21.96
C GLU A 127 -35.84 -18.30 -20.82
N LEU A 128 -34.95 -19.27 -20.95
CA LEU A 128 -33.92 -19.58 -19.95
C LEU A 128 -32.92 -18.42 -19.75
N LEU A 129 -32.49 -17.76 -20.83
CA LEU A 129 -31.60 -16.62 -20.79
C LEU A 129 -32.28 -15.39 -20.16
N SER A 130 -33.56 -15.15 -20.44
CA SER A 130 -34.35 -14.09 -19.80
C SER A 130 -34.50 -14.31 -18.29
N ILE A 131 -34.65 -15.57 -17.85
CA ILE A 131 -34.70 -15.93 -16.43
C ILE A 131 -33.34 -15.67 -15.76
N ALA A 132 -32.23 -16.01 -16.43
CA ALA A 132 -30.89 -15.77 -15.93
C ALA A 132 -30.58 -14.27 -15.81
N GLU A 133 -30.95 -13.47 -16.80
CA GLU A 133 -30.77 -12.01 -16.81
C GLU A 133 -31.55 -11.34 -15.66
N LYS A 134 -32.83 -11.70 -15.49
CA LYS A 134 -33.67 -11.21 -14.38
C LYS A 134 -33.07 -11.57 -13.02
N SER A 135 -32.54 -12.78 -12.88
CA SER A 135 -31.87 -13.24 -11.66
C SER A 135 -30.59 -12.47 -11.37
N ALA A 136 -29.78 -12.19 -12.39
CA ALA A 136 -28.55 -11.43 -12.25
C ALA A 136 -28.79 -9.95 -11.92
N ARG A 137 -29.82 -9.32 -12.53
CA ARG A 137 -30.27 -7.96 -12.14
C ARG A 137 -30.78 -7.91 -10.70
N ARG A 138 -31.47 -8.96 -10.25
CA ARG A 138 -31.94 -9.09 -8.87
C ARG A 138 -30.77 -9.20 -7.87
N ILE A 139 -29.70 -9.91 -8.21
CA ILE A 139 -28.47 -9.94 -7.40
C ILE A 139 -27.81 -8.55 -7.37
N GLN A 140 -27.79 -7.82 -8.49
CA GLN A 140 -27.22 -6.47 -8.54
C GLN A 140 -27.97 -5.47 -7.63
N ASP A 141 -29.30 -5.55 -7.59
CA ASP A 141 -30.14 -4.77 -6.66
C ASP A 141 -29.89 -5.15 -5.20
N LEU A 142 -29.74 -6.43 -4.89
CA LEU A 142 -29.37 -6.94 -3.56
C LEU A 142 -28.02 -6.36 -3.10
N LEU A 143 -27.02 -6.34 -3.97
CA LEU A 143 -25.69 -5.77 -3.69
C LEU A 143 -25.77 -4.27 -3.40
N ASN A 144 -26.57 -3.52 -4.18
CA ASN A 144 -26.75 -2.09 -3.97
C ASN A 144 -27.45 -1.78 -2.64
N LYS A 145 -28.52 -2.53 -2.31
CA LYS A 145 -29.24 -2.39 -1.03
C LYS A 145 -28.40 -2.80 0.16
N ALA A 146 -27.59 -3.86 0.03
CA ALA A 146 -26.64 -4.26 1.06
C ALA A 146 -25.59 -3.16 1.28
N ARG A 147 -25.09 -2.54 0.22
CA ARG A 147 -24.16 -1.39 0.31
C ARG A 147 -24.79 -0.18 0.99
N GLU A 148 -26.03 0.17 0.65
CA GLU A 148 -26.76 1.28 1.31
C GLU A 148 -26.99 1.01 2.80
N TYR A 149 -27.41 -0.22 3.13
CA TYR A 149 -27.55 -0.68 4.51
C TYR A 149 -26.23 -0.60 5.29
N LEU A 150 -25.12 -1.01 4.68
CA LEU A 150 -23.78 -0.95 5.28
C LEU A 150 -23.27 0.49 5.44
N ARG A 151 -23.55 1.40 4.48
CA ARG A 151 -23.16 2.83 4.58
C ARG A 151 -23.76 3.50 5.80
N LEU A 152 -25.04 3.26 6.12
CA LEU A 152 -25.66 3.80 7.34
C LEU A 152 -25.11 3.16 8.63
N GLY A 153 -24.55 1.95 8.56
CA GLY A 153 -23.93 1.26 9.70
C GLY A 153 -22.51 1.74 10.07
N GLN A 154 -21.80 2.41 9.15
CA GLN A 154 -20.41 2.85 9.32
C GLN A 154 -20.25 4.28 9.86
N GLY A 155 -21.28 4.84 10.52
CA GLY A 155 -21.19 6.16 11.15
C GLY A 155 -21.13 7.33 10.16
N VAL A 156 -21.77 7.22 9.00
CA VAL A 156 -21.86 8.31 8.02
C VAL A 156 -22.47 9.56 8.66
N ARG A 157 -21.82 10.71 8.47
CA ARG A 157 -22.36 12.01 8.88
C ARG A 157 -23.56 12.35 7.99
N LEU A 158 -24.76 12.19 8.52
CA LEU A 158 -25.99 12.67 7.88
C LEU A 158 -25.87 14.18 7.61
N LYS A 159 -26.27 14.62 6.42
CA LYS A 159 -26.43 16.06 6.16
C LYS A 159 -27.63 16.53 6.95
N SER A 160 -27.42 17.32 8.00
CA SER A 160 -28.54 17.85 8.79
C SER A 160 -29.03 19.16 8.18
N GLU A 161 -30.13 19.10 7.42
CA GLU A 161 -30.80 20.25 6.84
C GLU A 161 -32.28 20.30 7.24
N ARG A 162 -32.94 21.44 7.00
CA ARG A 162 -34.38 21.57 7.24
C ARG A 162 -35.14 20.82 6.13
N VAL A 163 -35.79 19.72 6.48
CA VAL A 163 -36.58 18.90 5.56
C VAL A 163 -38.07 19.15 5.78
N ASP A 164 -38.76 19.62 4.75
CA ASP A 164 -40.23 19.70 4.73
C ASP A 164 -40.83 18.31 4.47
N LEU A 165 -41.52 17.76 5.46
CA LEU A 165 -42.12 16.43 5.37
C LEU A 165 -43.30 16.39 4.39
N LYS A 166 -44.02 17.51 4.18
CA LYS A 166 -45.12 17.55 3.21
C LYS A 166 -44.57 17.43 1.79
N ALA A 167 -43.54 18.22 1.46
CA ALA A 167 -42.90 18.19 0.16
C ALA A 167 -42.33 16.79 -0.15
N LEU A 168 -41.67 16.18 0.84
CA LEU A 168 -41.14 14.83 0.73
C LEU A 168 -42.24 13.79 0.46
N LEU A 169 -43.35 13.84 1.19
CA LEU A 169 -44.47 12.90 1.00
C LEU A 169 -45.22 13.10 -0.32
N LEU A 170 -45.33 14.33 -0.80
CA LEU A 170 -45.90 14.63 -2.13
C LEU A 170 -45.06 13.98 -3.22
N GLN A 171 -43.74 14.16 -3.15
CA GLN A 171 -42.80 13.58 -4.10
C GLN A 171 -42.89 12.04 -4.13
N VAL A 172 -42.88 11.39 -2.96
CA VAL A 172 -43.04 9.92 -2.88
C VAL A 172 -44.39 9.46 -3.44
N ALA A 173 -45.48 10.17 -3.14
CA ALA A 173 -46.79 9.81 -3.66
C ALA A 173 -46.87 9.95 -5.19
N GLU A 174 -46.23 10.97 -5.76
CA GLU A 174 -46.15 11.15 -7.22
C GLU A 174 -45.38 10.03 -7.91
N GLU A 175 -44.23 9.62 -7.35
CA GLU A 175 -43.43 8.51 -7.88
C GLU A 175 -44.19 7.17 -7.82
N MET A 176 -44.96 6.94 -6.75
CA MET A 176 -45.63 5.65 -6.52
C MET A 176 -47.02 5.54 -7.16
N ARG A 177 -47.61 6.64 -7.63
CA ARG A 177 -48.92 6.67 -8.30
C ARG A 177 -49.01 5.77 -9.53
N PRO A 178 -48.05 5.75 -10.48
CA PRO A 178 -48.11 4.88 -11.65
C PRO A 178 -48.13 3.40 -11.25
N LEU A 179 -47.32 2.99 -10.28
CA LEU A 179 -47.27 1.60 -9.80
C LEU A 179 -48.58 1.19 -9.12
N ALA A 180 -49.15 2.06 -8.27
CA ALA A 180 -50.44 1.80 -7.64
C ALA A 180 -51.58 1.69 -8.66
N ARG A 181 -51.60 2.56 -9.70
CA ARG A 181 -52.59 2.52 -10.78
C ARG A 181 -52.50 1.23 -11.60
N ARG A 182 -51.29 0.80 -11.98
CA ARG A 182 -51.08 -0.46 -12.72
C ARG A 182 -51.61 -1.69 -11.99
N LYS A 183 -51.61 -1.65 -10.65
CA LYS A 183 -52.10 -2.74 -9.80
C LYS A 183 -53.54 -2.51 -9.28
N GLY A 184 -54.25 -1.50 -9.78
CA GLY A 184 -55.62 -1.20 -9.35
C GLY A 184 -55.76 -0.81 -7.86
N ILE A 185 -54.70 -0.25 -7.23
CA ILE A 185 -54.69 0.13 -5.82
C ILE A 185 -54.98 1.61 -5.65
N ALA A 186 -55.90 1.96 -4.74
CA ALA A 186 -56.16 3.36 -4.41
C ALA A 186 -55.13 3.90 -3.41
N LEU A 187 -54.20 4.73 -3.88
CA LEU A 187 -53.21 5.45 -3.06
C LEU A 187 -53.76 6.81 -2.61
N ARG A 188 -53.92 7.02 -1.30
CA ARG A 188 -54.40 8.28 -0.70
C ARG A 188 -53.31 8.92 0.16
N LEU A 189 -53.05 10.21 -0.06
CA LEU A 189 -52.16 11.02 0.77
C LEU A 189 -52.97 12.03 1.60
N ILE A 190 -52.74 12.06 2.91
CA ILE A 190 -53.45 12.93 3.86
C ILE A 190 -52.41 13.76 4.62
N LEU A 191 -52.41 15.07 4.36
CA LEU A 191 -51.46 16.03 4.94
C LEU A 191 -52.16 16.99 5.92
N PRO A 192 -51.50 17.39 7.02
CA PRO A 192 -52.05 18.34 7.97
C PRO A 192 -51.99 19.77 7.40
N LYS A 193 -52.87 20.64 7.91
CA LYS A 193 -52.83 22.08 7.59
C LYS A 193 -51.58 22.77 8.17
N ARG A 194 -51.18 22.41 9.39
CA ARG A 194 -50.00 22.97 10.09
C ARG A 194 -48.68 22.61 9.38
N GLU A 195 -47.66 23.46 9.51
CA GLU A 195 -46.30 23.14 9.02
C GLU A 195 -45.73 21.90 9.72
N ALA A 196 -44.96 21.11 8.98
CA ALA A 196 -44.31 19.90 9.47
C ALA A 196 -42.93 19.74 8.84
N TRP A 197 -41.88 20.01 9.61
CA TRP A 197 -40.50 19.94 9.15
C TRP A 197 -39.58 19.38 10.25
N VAL A 198 -38.49 18.73 9.84
CA VAL A 198 -37.49 18.11 10.73
C VAL A 198 -36.08 18.54 10.33
N TYR A 199 -35.11 18.37 11.22
CA TYR A 199 -33.69 18.42 10.86
C TYR A 199 -33.23 17.01 10.49
N GLY A 200 -32.69 16.84 9.29
CA GLY A 200 -32.29 15.53 8.80
C GLY A 200 -31.75 15.54 7.39
N ASP A 201 -31.37 14.37 6.92
CA ASP A 201 -30.90 14.14 5.57
C ASP A 201 -32.09 13.80 4.68
N ARG A 202 -32.42 14.71 3.76
CA ARG A 202 -33.59 14.61 2.89
C ARG A 202 -33.56 13.33 2.05
N GLU A 203 -32.41 12.94 1.53
CA GLU A 203 -32.27 11.78 0.64
C GLU A 203 -32.59 10.48 1.38
N TRP A 204 -32.06 10.33 2.60
CA TRP A 204 -32.31 9.13 3.41
C TRP A 204 -33.75 9.06 3.91
N LEU A 205 -34.32 10.17 4.38
CA LEU A 205 -35.72 10.21 4.78
C LEU A 205 -36.66 9.89 3.61
N TYR A 206 -36.34 10.38 2.42
CA TYR A 206 -37.05 10.05 1.18
C TYR A 206 -37.05 8.55 0.92
N GLN A 207 -35.87 7.93 0.95
CA GLN A 207 -35.70 6.49 0.74
C GLN A 207 -36.43 5.65 1.79
N ALA A 208 -36.44 6.05 3.05
CA ALA A 208 -37.17 5.34 4.09
C ALA A 208 -38.68 5.33 3.83
N VAL A 209 -39.26 6.49 3.50
CA VAL A 209 -40.69 6.58 3.18
C VAL A 209 -41.01 5.80 1.90
N LEU A 210 -40.21 5.95 0.85
CA LEU A 210 -40.38 5.25 -0.42
C LEU A 210 -40.41 3.73 -0.22
N ASN A 211 -39.51 3.19 0.60
CA ASN A 211 -39.46 1.75 0.90
C ASN A 211 -40.72 1.23 1.58
N VAL A 212 -41.28 1.99 2.54
CA VAL A 212 -42.51 1.58 3.24
C VAL A 212 -43.73 1.68 2.31
N VAL A 213 -43.84 2.74 1.52
CA VAL A 213 -44.95 2.92 0.56
C VAL A 213 -44.90 1.88 -0.56
N ASN A 214 -43.70 1.57 -1.06
CA ASN A 214 -43.50 0.51 -2.05
C ASN A 214 -43.90 -0.86 -1.49
N ASN A 215 -43.49 -1.18 -0.26
CA ASN A 215 -43.93 -2.41 0.41
C ASN A 215 -45.47 -2.45 0.53
N ALA A 216 -46.11 -1.37 0.95
CA ALA A 216 -47.56 -1.30 1.07
C ALA A 216 -48.27 -1.62 -0.27
N ILE A 217 -47.85 -1.01 -1.37
CA ILE A 217 -48.42 -1.25 -2.72
C ILE A 217 -48.14 -2.68 -3.19
N LYS A 218 -46.91 -3.14 -2.99
CA LYS A 218 -46.46 -4.45 -3.42
C LYS A 218 -47.19 -5.60 -2.74
N TYR A 219 -47.52 -5.48 -1.46
CA TYR A 219 -48.21 -6.54 -0.70
C TYR A 219 -49.74 -6.39 -0.66
N THR A 220 -50.29 -5.26 -1.06
CA THR A 220 -51.75 -5.10 -1.18
C THR A 220 -52.26 -5.79 -2.45
N PRO A 221 -53.33 -6.61 -2.41
CA PRO A 221 -53.92 -7.20 -3.61
C PRO A 221 -54.61 -6.14 -4.49
N GLU A 222 -54.92 -6.51 -5.73
CA GLU A 222 -55.66 -5.64 -6.66
C GLU A 222 -57.02 -5.20 -6.07
N GLY A 223 -57.42 -3.95 -6.33
CA GLY A 223 -58.62 -3.35 -5.72
C GLY A 223 -58.46 -2.90 -4.26
N GLY A 224 -57.29 -3.15 -3.65
CA GLY A 224 -56.99 -2.71 -2.28
C GLY A 224 -56.67 -1.22 -2.14
N ARG A 225 -56.34 -0.81 -0.91
CA ARG A 225 -56.13 0.61 -0.57
C ARG A 225 -54.85 0.80 0.23
N VAL A 226 -54.10 1.86 -0.10
CA VAL A 226 -52.93 2.32 0.64
C VAL A 226 -53.13 3.78 1.03
N ALA A 227 -52.96 4.11 2.31
CA ALA A 227 -53.10 5.46 2.83
C ALA A 227 -51.82 5.93 3.54
N VAL A 228 -51.28 7.06 3.10
CA VAL A 228 -50.13 7.73 3.74
C VAL A 228 -50.66 8.95 4.49
N ARG A 229 -50.47 9.01 5.81
CA ARG A 229 -50.92 10.11 6.67
C ARG A 229 -49.75 10.74 7.41
N LEU A 230 -49.66 12.06 7.36
CA LEU A 230 -48.74 12.82 8.22
C LEU A 230 -49.47 13.30 9.47
N LEU A 231 -49.05 12.78 10.62
CA LEU A 231 -49.58 13.04 11.95
C LEU A 231 -48.69 14.07 12.66
N VAL A 232 -49.31 15.02 13.36
CA VAL A 232 -48.62 16.05 14.14
C VAL A 232 -48.89 15.80 15.62
N GLY A 233 -47.89 15.31 16.34
CA GLY A 233 -47.92 15.17 17.79
C GLY A 233 -47.31 16.38 18.51
N PRO A 234 -47.36 16.39 19.86
CA PRO A 234 -46.75 17.46 20.67
C PRO A 234 -45.22 17.48 20.52
N GLU A 235 -44.57 16.32 20.62
CA GLU A 235 -43.09 16.19 20.63
C GLU A 235 -42.51 15.52 19.37
N GLN A 236 -43.37 14.99 18.49
CA GLN A 236 -42.94 14.20 17.33
C GLN A 236 -43.92 14.31 16.16
N TYR A 237 -43.41 14.18 14.95
CA TYR A 237 -44.19 13.93 13.73
C TYR A 237 -44.26 12.43 13.48
N GLY A 238 -45.40 11.96 12.96
CA GLY A 238 -45.58 10.56 12.59
C GLY A 238 -45.98 10.42 11.12
N ILE A 239 -45.30 9.59 10.34
CA ILE A 239 -45.73 9.21 9.00
C ILE A 239 -46.34 7.82 9.10
N ALA A 240 -47.67 7.73 8.97
CA ALA A 240 -48.40 6.47 9.02
C ALA A 240 -48.69 5.98 7.60
N VAL A 241 -48.19 4.81 7.23
CA VAL A 241 -48.47 4.12 5.97
C VAL A 241 -49.33 2.89 6.28
N SER A 242 -50.61 2.95 5.91
CA SER A 242 -51.59 1.87 6.14
C SER A 242 -51.96 1.18 4.83
N ASP A 243 -52.00 -0.14 4.83
CA ASP A 243 -52.39 -0.97 3.70
C ASP A 243 -53.54 -1.93 4.08
N THR A 244 -54.28 -2.41 3.07
CA THR A 244 -55.30 -3.45 3.22
C THR A 244 -54.80 -4.80 2.69
N GLY A 245 -53.51 -5.08 2.84
CA GLY A 245 -52.87 -6.33 2.42
C GLY A 245 -53.14 -7.49 3.39
N PRO A 246 -52.40 -8.61 3.24
CA PRO A 246 -52.64 -9.84 4.00
C PRO A 246 -52.28 -9.74 5.49
N GLY A 247 -51.70 -8.63 5.95
CA GLY A 247 -51.20 -8.50 7.32
C GLY A 247 -49.91 -9.27 7.60
N ILE A 248 -49.48 -9.26 8.85
CA ILE A 248 -48.25 -9.91 9.36
C ILE A 248 -48.61 -10.69 10.64
N PRO A 249 -48.33 -12.00 10.72
CA PRO A 249 -48.50 -12.81 11.94
C PRO A 249 -47.74 -12.22 13.12
N LYS A 250 -48.28 -12.32 14.34
CA LYS A 250 -47.74 -11.66 15.53
C LYS A 250 -46.29 -12.07 15.81
N GLU A 251 -45.96 -13.32 15.54
CA GLU A 251 -44.65 -13.96 15.73
C GLU A 251 -43.58 -13.40 14.77
N GLU A 252 -44.01 -12.84 13.64
CA GLU A 252 -43.12 -12.30 12.61
C GLU A 252 -42.98 -10.76 12.70
N GLN A 253 -43.83 -10.07 13.47
CA GLN A 253 -43.88 -8.58 13.50
C GLN A 253 -42.62 -7.92 14.06
N GLU A 254 -41.88 -8.57 14.95
CA GLU A 254 -40.61 -8.06 15.46
C GLU A 254 -39.46 -8.33 14.47
N ARG A 255 -39.55 -9.45 13.75
CA ARG A 255 -38.52 -9.96 12.84
C ARG A 255 -38.53 -9.30 11.47
N VAL A 256 -39.65 -8.70 11.03
CA VAL A 256 -39.73 -7.99 9.73
C VAL A 256 -38.77 -6.81 9.58
N PHE A 257 -38.16 -6.33 10.67
CA PHE A 257 -37.11 -5.31 10.64
C PHE A 257 -35.69 -5.89 10.68
N GLU A 258 -35.54 -7.22 10.80
CA GLU A 258 -34.25 -7.91 10.71
C GLU A 258 -33.75 -7.94 9.25
N PRO A 259 -32.45 -7.74 9.02
CA PRO A 259 -31.87 -7.82 7.68
C PRO A 259 -32.06 -9.21 7.07
N PHE A 260 -32.39 -9.27 5.78
CA PHE A 260 -32.58 -10.50 5.01
C PHE A 260 -33.77 -11.37 5.46
N TYR A 261 -34.54 -10.95 6.46
CA TYR A 261 -35.71 -11.69 6.92
C TYR A 261 -36.88 -11.53 5.94
N ARG A 262 -37.55 -12.67 5.65
CA ARG A 262 -38.77 -12.73 4.84
C ARG A 262 -39.82 -13.57 5.59
N ALA A 263 -41.00 -12.99 5.73
CA ALA A 263 -42.19 -13.65 6.26
C ALA A 263 -42.57 -14.89 5.44
N SER A 264 -42.85 -16.00 6.12
CA SER A 264 -43.06 -17.35 5.56
C SER A 264 -44.33 -17.47 4.71
N THR A 265 -45.28 -16.56 4.92
CA THR A 265 -46.64 -16.55 4.33
C THR A 265 -46.76 -15.83 2.98
N ARG A 266 -45.63 -15.49 2.32
CA ARG A 266 -45.58 -14.56 1.16
C ARG A 266 -44.82 -15.12 -0.05
N GLY A 267 -45.00 -16.41 -0.33
CA GLY A 267 -44.20 -17.22 -1.24
C GLY A 267 -43.97 -16.70 -2.67
N GLU A 268 -44.83 -15.80 -3.19
CA GLU A 268 -44.77 -15.37 -4.60
C GLU A 268 -44.28 -13.93 -4.82
N VAL A 269 -44.09 -13.13 -3.76
CA VAL A 269 -43.82 -11.69 -3.91
C VAL A 269 -42.32 -11.37 -3.76
N GLU A 270 -41.65 -11.06 -4.89
CA GLU A 270 -40.20 -10.82 -4.99
C GLU A 270 -39.68 -9.69 -4.10
N GLY A 271 -38.88 -9.96 -3.07
CA GLY A 271 -38.28 -8.91 -2.22
C GLY A 271 -36.98 -9.34 -1.54
N THR A 272 -36.11 -8.36 -1.28
CA THR A 272 -34.73 -8.58 -0.79
C THR A 272 -34.60 -8.73 0.73
N GLY A 273 -35.63 -8.44 1.51
CA GLY A 273 -35.58 -8.47 2.98
C GLY A 273 -34.76 -7.35 3.62
N LEU A 274 -34.21 -6.42 2.82
CA LEU A 274 -33.35 -5.32 3.33
C LEU A 274 -34.08 -3.98 3.50
N GLY A 275 -35.22 -3.78 2.84
CA GLY A 275 -35.91 -2.48 2.80
C GLY A 275 -36.40 -1.99 4.16
N LEU A 276 -37.03 -2.86 4.98
CA LEU A 276 -37.51 -2.47 6.31
C LEU A 276 -36.39 -2.33 7.35
N ALA A 277 -35.33 -3.12 7.22
CA ALA A 277 -34.11 -2.96 8.02
C ALA A 277 -33.43 -1.60 7.74
N LEU A 278 -33.43 -1.15 6.48
CA LEU A 278 -32.96 0.18 6.09
C LEU A 278 -33.82 1.30 6.71
N VAL A 279 -35.15 1.16 6.67
CA VAL A 279 -36.08 2.13 7.28
C VAL A 279 -35.80 2.31 8.77
N LYS A 280 -35.63 1.21 9.50
CA LYS A 280 -35.32 1.25 10.94
C LYS A 280 -34.03 2.03 11.21
N ARG A 281 -32.95 1.73 10.48
CA ARG A 281 -31.66 2.43 10.60
C ARG A 281 -31.74 3.91 10.27
N VAL A 282 -32.47 4.27 9.20
CA VAL A 282 -32.64 5.68 8.82
C VAL A 282 -33.34 6.45 9.93
N LEU A 283 -34.41 5.92 10.51
CA LEU A 283 -35.12 6.63 11.59
C LEU A 283 -34.29 6.71 12.87
N GLU A 284 -33.62 5.63 13.27
CA GLU A 284 -32.72 5.63 14.42
C GLU A 284 -31.61 6.67 14.27
N ALA A 285 -31.02 6.79 13.08
CA ALA A 285 -29.98 7.79 12.78
C ALA A 285 -30.51 9.24 12.85
N HIS A 286 -31.82 9.45 12.72
CA HIS A 286 -32.50 10.74 12.87
C HIS A 286 -33.10 10.94 14.28
N GLY A 287 -32.79 10.05 15.24
CA GLY A 287 -33.35 10.10 16.60
C GLY A 287 -34.84 9.75 16.67
N GLY A 288 -35.35 9.06 15.65
CA GLY A 288 -36.71 8.57 15.54
C GLY A 288 -36.83 7.06 15.72
N GLU A 289 -38.04 6.53 15.54
CA GLU A 289 -38.32 5.09 15.65
C GLU A 289 -39.37 4.66 14.62
N VAL A 290 -39.38 3.38 14.24
CA VAL A 290 -40.44 2.78 13.41
C VAL A 290 -41.26 1.82 14.25
N ARG A 291 -42.59 1.91 14.15
CA ARG A 291 -43.53 0.99 14.79
C ARG A 291 -44.41 0.30 13.76
N LEU A 292 -44.81 -0.92 14.06
CA LEU A 292 -45.72 -1.70 13.24
C LEU A 292 -46.97 -2.07 14.04
N ARG A 293 -48.14 -1.89 13.42
CA ARG A 293 -49.39 -2.50 13.86
C ARG A 293 -49.97 -3.30 12.71
N SER A 294 -50.05 -4.62 12.85
CA SER A 294 -50.61 -5.49 11.82
C SER A 294 -51.49 -6.58 12.42
N ARG A 295 -52.49 -7.00 11.66
CA ARG A 295 -53.33 -8.17 11.97
C ARG A 295 -53.46 -8.99 10.70
N LEU A 296 -53.26 -10.30 10.82
CA LEU A 296 -53.39 -11.23 9.70
C LEU A 296 -54.80 -11.08 9.08
N GLY A 297 -54.86 -10.95 7.76
CA GLY A 297 -56.08 -10.73 6.98
C GLY A 297 -56.69 -9.33 7.03
N GLN A 298 -56.16 -8.40 7.83
CA GLN A 298 -56.74 -7.04 8.02
C GLN A 298 -55.82 -5.90 7.55
N GLY A 299 -54.63 -6.21 7.02
CA GLY A 299 -53.64 -5.23 6.58
C GLY A 299 -52.64 -4.81 7.66
N SER A 300 -51.76 -3.87 7.30
CA SER A 300 -50.69 -3.39 8.18
C SER A 300 -50.65 -1.86 8.25
N THR A 301 -50.07 -1.32 9.32
CA THR A 301 -49.77 0.10 9.45
C THR A 301 -48.37 0.26 10.00
N PHE A 302 -47.49 0.85 9.20
CA PHE A 302 -46.15 1.27 9.60
C PHE A 302 -46.19 2.74 10.03
N LEU A 303 -45.66 3.03 11.20
CA LEU A 303 -45.62 4.37 11.77
C LEU A 303 -44.16 4.79 11.97
N LEU A 304 -43.71 5.77 11.19
CA LEU A 304 -42.38 6.33 11.24
C LEU A 304 -42.42 7.59 12.10
N LEU A 305 -41.78 7.58 13.27
CA LEU A 305 -41.80 8.67 14.25
C LEU A 305 -40.49 9.47 14.16
N LEU A 306 -40.60 10.79 14.08
CA LEU A 306 -39.46 11.72 14.01
C LEU A 306 -39.63 12.84 15.06
N PRO A 307 -38.57 13.24 15.77
CA PRO A 307 -38.65 14.27 16.80
C PRO A 307 -38.98 15.65 16.22
N ARG A 308 -39.88 16.39 16.89
CA ARG A 308 -40.27 17.73 16.49
C ARG A 308 -39.27 18.76 17.02
N PRO A 309 -38.78 19.70 16.17
CA PRO A 309 -37.97 20.82 16.64
C PRO A 309 -38.77 21.74 17.57
N ARG A 310 -38.27 22.02 18.79
CA ARG A 310 -38.94 22.93 19.75
C ARG A 310 -38.63 24.41 19.45
N PRO A 311 -39.63 25.31 19.35
CA PRO A 311 -39.41 26.74 19.21
C PRO A 311 -38.96 27.36 20.55
N GLY A 312 -37.88 28.16 20.56
CA GLY A 312 -37.56 29.03 21.70
C GLY A 312 -36.61 28.50 22.78
N GLN A 313 -35.90 27.39 22.57
CA GLN A 313 -34.88 26.93 23.52
C GLN A 313 -33.61 27.80 23.45
N ARG A 314 -33.64 29.00 24.06
CA ARG A 314 -32.45 29.75 24.46
C ARG A 314 -32.02 29.24 25.82
N ALA A 315 -30.84 28.61 25.91
CA ALA A 315 -30.38 27.95 27.14
C ALA A 315 -29.27 28.75 27.86
N PRO A 316 -29.46 29.13 29.15
CA PRO A 316 -28.37 29.55 30.03
C PRO A 316 -27.56 28.35 30.59
N VAL A 317 -28.18 27.18 30.78
CA VAL A 317 -27.51 25.93 31.22
C VAL A 317 -27.01 25.10 30.02
N GLY A 318 -27.70 25.20 28.89
CA GLY A 318 -27.32 24.51 27.65
C GLY A 318 -26.05 25.06 27.00
N ARG A 319 -25.56 26.26 27.36
CA ARG A 319 -24.22 26.72 26.90
C ARG A 319 -23.09 26.00 27.62
N LEU A 320 -23.25 25.66 28.91
CA LEU A 320 -22.28 24.84 29.65
C LEU A 320 -22.25 23.41 29.09
N LEU A 321 -23.44 22.87 28.83
CA LEU A 321 -23.63 21.54 28.27
C LEU A 321 -23.18 21.45 26.81
N LEU A 322 -23.47 22.46 25.97
CA LEU A 322 -22.95 22.53 24.60
C LEU A 322 -21.44 22.76 24.60
N LEU A 323 -20.87 23.50 25.54
CA LEU A 323 -19.42 23.70 25.61
C LEU A 323 -18.71 22.40 25.99
N MET A 324 -19.24 21.63 26.95
CA MET A 324 -18.75 20.29 27.30
C MET A 324 -18.96 19.28 26.16
N VAL A 325 -20.15 19.25 25.54
CA VAL A 325 -20.45 18.36 24.41
C VAL A 325 -19.67 18.78 23.14
N ALA A 326 -19.40 20.07 22.93
CA ALA A 326 -18.54 20.56 21.85
C ALA A 326 -17.04 20.30 22.13
N LEU A 327 -16.58 20.38 23.38
CA LEU A 327 -15.24 19.98 23.79
C LEU A 327 -15.00 18.47 23.58
N ILE A 328 -16.01 17.65 23.88
CA ILE A 328 -15.99 16.18 23.69
C ILE A 328 -16.26 15.79 22.23
N ALA A 329 -17.03 16.57 21.46
CA ALA A 329 -17.22 16.35 20.02
C ALA A 329 -16.04 16.85 19.18
N LEU A 330 -15.33 17.91 19.63
CA LEU A 330 -14.00 18.22 19.12
C LEU A 330 -13.05 17.06 19.40
N ALA A 331 -13.20 16.35 20.54
CA ALA A 331 -12.47 15.11 20.83
C ALA A 331 -12.71 13.93 19.83
N ARG A 332 -13.66 14.06 18.88
CA ARG A 332 -13.99 13.08 17.81
C ARG A 332 -13.38 13.39 16.42
N LEU A 333 -12.56 14.42 16.25
CA LEU A 333 -11.61 14.53 15.11
C LEU A 333 -10.27 13.89 15.55
N PRO A 334 -9.39 13.40 14.65
CA PRO A 334 -8.39 12.39 15.00
C PRO A 334 -7.34 12.94 15.98
N ILE A 335 -7.60 12.84 17.28
CA ILE A 335 -6.73 13.34 18.35
C ILE A 335 -5.92 12.20 18.96
N PHE A 336 -6.36 10.97 18.76
CA PHE A 336 -5.67 9.79 19.27
C PHE A 336 -4.55 9.35 18.32
N PRO A 337 -3.38 8.98 18.86
CA PRO A 337 -2.24 8.54 18.06
C PRO A 337 -2.60 7.27 17.28
N ALA A 338 -2.64 7.36 15.95
CA ALA A 338 -2.71 6.22 15.05
C ALA A 338 -1.29 5.82 14.62
N PRO A 339 -1.00 4.53 14.35
CA PRO A 339 0.29 4.12 13.81
C PRO A 339 0.62 4.83 12.49
N LEU A 340 1.90 5.14 12.31
CA LEU A 340 2.50 5.53 11.05
C LEU A 340 2.94 4.27 10.29
N GLY A 341 2.03 3.62 9.56
CA GLY A 341 2.39 2.50 8.69
C GLY A 341 1.42 1.31 8.76
N SER A 342 1.76 0.25 8.02
CA SER A 342 1.00 -1.00 7.90
C SER A 342 1.22 -1.98 9.06
N LYS A 343 2.20 -1.73 9.93
CA LYS A 343 2.54 -2.58 11.08
C LYS A 343 1.55 -2.38 12.24
N ALA A 344 1.24 -3.47 12.93
CA ALA A 344 0.30 -3.48 14.05
C ALA A 344 0.80 -2.55 15.18
N PHE A 345 -0.11 -1.75 15.74
CA PHE A 345 0.10 -0.89 16.93
C PHE A 345 1.42 -0.10 17.02
N GLY A 346 1.40 1.17 16.61
CA GLY A 346 2.36 2.19 17.04
C GLY A 346 3.84 1.98 16.73
N GLU A 347 4.27 0.88 16.12
CA GLU A 347 5.68 0.59 15.81
C GLU A 347 6.26 1.44 14.68
N VAL A 348 7.58 1.69 14.72
CA VAL A 348 8.32 2.31 13.62
C VAL A 348 8.37 1.36 12.41
N PRO A 349 8.02 1.83 11.20
CA PRO A 349 8.05 1.00 10.00
C PRO A 349 9.48 0.91 9.45
N ALA A 350 10.31 0.10 10.12
CA ALA A 350 11.72 -0.10 9.78
C ALA A 350 11.91 -0.48 8.30
N GLY A 351 12.82 0.22 7.61
CA GLY A 351 13.11 0.05 6.18
C GLY A 351 12.07 0.66 5.23
N GLU A 352 11.01 1.28 5.72
CA GLU A 352 9.95 1.85 4.89
C GLU A 352 10.05 3.36 4.77
N VAL A 353 9.43 3.89 3.71
CA VAL A 353 9.20 5.32 3.55
C VAL A 353 7.72 5.60 3.71
N VAL A 354 7.39 6.41 4.71
CA VAL A 354 6.02 6.83 5.00
C VAL A 354 5.79 8.22 4.42
N ARG A 355 4.90 8.31 3.45
CA ARG A 355 4.43 9.57 2.87
C ARG A 355 3.11 10.00 3.48
N LEU A 356 3.12 11.18 4.08
CA LEU A 356 1.95 11.92 4.51
C LEU A 356 1.84 13.21 3.70
N PRO A 357 0.65 13.83 3.61
CA PRO A 357 0.51 15.12 2.95
C PRO A 357 1.49 16.15 3.53
N GLY A 358 2.51 16.53 2.74
CA GLY A 358 3.54 17.51 3.09
C GLY A 358 4.69 17.00 3.98
N LEU A 359 4.77 15.70 4.28
CA LEU A 359 5.82 15.08 5.09
C LEU A 359 6.18 13.68 4.57
N GLU A 360 7.43 13.48 4.22
CA GLU A 360 8.03 12.18 3.93
C GLU A 360 8.98 11.79 5.07
N LEU A 361 8.82 10.57 5.59
CA LEU A 361 9.69 9.97 6.60
C LEU A 361 10.33 8.71 6.02
N ALA A 362 11.66 8.67 5.92
CA ALA A 362 12.41 7.48 5.52
C ALA A 362 13.08 6.87 6.75
N PHE A 363 12.74 5.62 7.07
CA PHE A 363 13.28 4.90 8.22
C PHE A 363 14.37 3.93 7.77
N SER A 364 15.47 3.86 8.51
CA SER A 364 16.51 2.86 8.22
C SER A 364 16.03 1.44 8.57
N PRO A 365 16.57 0.39 7.93
CA PRO A 365 16.22 -1.01 8.22
C PRO A 365 16.40 -1.42 9.68
N GLU A 366 17.37 -0.82 10.36
CA GLU A 366 17.69 -1.04 11.77
C GLU A 366 16.89 -0.14 12.73
N ALA A 367 15.95 0.66 12.21
CA ALA A 367 15.12 1.54 13.03
C ALA A 367 14.21 0.75 13.98
N LYS A 368 14.17 1.18 15.25
CA LYS A 368 13.33 0.58 16.29
C LYS A 368 12.67 1.67 17.13
N GLY A 369 11.45 1.40 17.61
CA GLY A 369 10.69 2.28 18.49
C GLY A 369 9.25 2.46 18.02
N GLU A 370 8.66 3.61 18.32
CA GLU A 370 7.25 3.89 18.05
C GLU A 370 7.03 5.08 17.10
N ALA A 371 6.09 4.99 16.16
CA ALA A 371 5.70 6.08 15.27
C ALA A 371 4.18 6.28 15.27
N ARG A 372 3.75 7.47 15.67
CA ARG A 372 2.34 7.84 15.84
C ARG A 372 1.99 9.13 15.09
N ARG A 373 0.79 9.19 14.51
CA ARG A 373 0.21 10.40 13.88
C ARG A 373 -1.13 10.76 14.49
N TRP A 374 -1.43 12.04 14.56
CA TRP A 374 -2.74 12.59 14.93
C TRP A 374 -2.96 13.94 14.26
N ARG A 375 -4.16 14.49 14.29
CA ARG A 375 -4.54 15.77 13.67
C ARG A 375 -4.85 16.80 14.75
N SER A 376 -4.24 17.98 14.63
CA SER A 376 -4.45 19.06 15.59
C SER A 376 -5.80 19.77 15.36
N LEU A 377 -6.47 20.16 16.45
CA LEU A 377 -7.78 20.83 16.42
C LEU A 377 -7.72 22.34 16.14
N TRP A 378 -6.59 23.00 16.40
CA TRP A 378 -6.49 24.48 16.41
C TRP A 378 -5.57 25.03 15.31
N GLY A 379 -5.50 24.33 14.17
CA GLY A 379 -4.64 24.69 13.03
C GLY A 379 -3.22 24.11 13.14
N GLY A 380 -2.54 23.93 12.00
CA GLY A 380 -1.20 23.34 11.91
C GLY A 380 -1.13 21.93 11.29
N GLY A 381 -2.25 21.35 10.86
CA GLY A 381 -2.27 20.11 10.10
C GLY A 381 -2.06 18.83 10.92
N ASN A 382 -1.58 17.76 10.25
CA ASN A 382 -1.23 16.50 10.88
C ASN A 382 0.03 16.66 11.73
N ARG A 383 -0.01 16.18 12.97
CA ARG A 383 1.13 16.05 13.87
C ARG A 383 1.67 14.63 13.81
N VAL A 384 2.99 14.53 13.87
CA VAL A 384 3.70 13.25 13.85
C VAL A 384 4.67 13.20 15.01
N GLN A 385 4.66 12.08 15.73
CA GLN A 385 5.66 11.73 16.71
C GLN A 385 6.37 10.46 16.28
N VAL A 386 7.69 10.50 16.30
CA VAL A 386 8.53 9.32 16.12
C VAL A 386 9.45 9.23 17.33
N SER A 387 9.35 8.13 18.06
CA SER A 387 10.23 7.75 19.16
C SER A 387 11.21 6.69 18.66
N LEU A 388 12.48 7.04 18.54
CA LEU A 388 13.54 6.11 18.10
C LEU A 388 14.33 5.56 19.29
N GLU A 389 14.34 4.24 19.42
CA GLU A 389 15.19 3.46 20.34
C GLU A 389 16.48 2.97 19.66
N GLY A 390 16.48 2.88 18.33
CA GLY A 390 17.59 2.42 17.50
C GLY A 390 17.44 2.87 16.04
N GLY A 391 18.54 2.88 15.28
CA GLY A 391 18.56 3.25 13.86
C GLY A 391 18.37 4.74 13.59
N GLY A 392 17.77 5.10 12.44
CA GLY A 392 17.59 6.48 12.05
C GLY A 392 16.32 6.77 11.25
N VAL A 393 15.96 8.06 11.21
CA VAL A 393 14.86 8.60 10.41
C VAL A 393 15.31 9.88 9.71
N GLU A 394 15.06 9.95 8.41
CA GLU A 394 15.16 11.17 7.61
C GLU A 394 13.77 11.75 7.38
N ALA A 395 13.61 13.04 7.66
CA ALA A 395 12.35 13.74 7.50
C ALA A 395 12.48 14.87 6.47
N VAL A 396 11.70 14.78 5.40
CA VAL A 396 11.58 15.81 4.35
C VAL A 396 10.16 16.38 4.39
N ARG A 397 10.03 17.70 4.44
CA ARG A 397 8.75 18.40 4.58
C ARG A 397 8.62 19.50 3.56
N ASP A 398 7.46 19.58 2.91
CA ASP A 398 7.16 20.66 1.95
C ASP A 398 6.87 21.98 2.66
N LYS A 399 6.38 21.91 3.90
CA LYS A 399 6.07 23.05 4.76
C LYS A 399 6.45 22.73 6.21
N PRO A 400 6.63 23.72 7.10
CA PRO A 400 6.91 23.50 8.52
C PRO A 400 5.72 22.81 9.24
N LEU A 401 5.60 21.50 9.09
CA LEU A 401 4.58 20.69 9.75
C LEU A 401 5.04 20.32 11.17
N PRO A 402 4.15 20.24 12.17
CA PRO A 402 4.54 19.86 13.53
C PRO A 402 4.99 18.38 13.59
N LEU A 403 6.31 18.20 13.70
CA LEU A 403 6.98 16.91 13.88
C LEU A 403 7.65 16.93 15.26
N VAL A 404 7.53 15.84 16.01
CA VAL A 404 8.28 15.61 17.24
C VAL A 404 9.09 14.34 17.06
N LEU A 405 10.39 14.45 17.19
CA LEU A 405 11.28 13.29 17.24
C LEU A 405 11.71 13.12 18.70
N SER A 406 11.55 11.93 19.25
CA SER A 406 11.91 11.60 20.63
C SER A 406 12.94 10.49 20.64
N THR A 407 13.93 10.63 21.51
CA THR A 407 14.93 9.61 21.82
C THR A 407 15.06 9.51 23.34
N PRO A 408 15.64 8.44 23.88
CA PRO A 408 15.85 8.32 25.33
C PRO A 408 16.60 9.52 25.96
N GLU A 409 17.46 10.19 25.21
CA GLU A 409 18.30 11.32 25.64
C GLU A 409 17.64 12.69 25.44
N GLY A 410 16.48 12.79 24.79
CA GLY A 410 15.81 14.07 24.59
C GLY A 410 14.76 14.12 23.48
N GLN A 411 14.08 15.26 23.40
CA GLN A 411 13.09 15.55 22.35
C GLN A 411 13.60 16.64 21.40
N VAL A 412 13.39 16.42 20.10
CA VAL A 412 13.71 17.37 19.03
C VAL A 412 12.41 17.83 18.38
N ARG A 413 12.19 19.14 18.32
CA ARG A 413 11.01 19.77 17.71
C ARG A 413 11.44 20.63 16.52
N PRO A 414 11.63 20.03 15.33
CA PRO A 414 12.23 20.74 14.23
C PRO A 414 11.24 21.67 13.53
N THR A 415 11.68 22.90 13.21
CA THR A 415 10.92 23.84 12.37
C THR A 415 11.40 23.88 10.92
N GLY A 416 12.54 23.24 10.62
CA GLY A 416 13.11 23.16 9.27
C GLY A 416 12.39 22.22 8.31
N THR A 417 12.83 22.13 7.06
CA THR A 417 12.13 21.31 6.05
C THR A 417 12.87 20.03 5.68
N HIS A 418 14.12 19.87 6.08
CA HIS A 418 14.89 18.65 5.82
C HIS A 418 15.91 18.40 6.92
N LEU A 419 15.77 17.28 7.62
CA LEU A 419 16.66 16.88 8.70
C LEU A 419 16.75 15.36 8.83
N ARG A 420 17.74 14.92 9.58
CA ARG A 420 17.97 13.51 9.87
C ARG A 420 18.35 13.30 11.33
N LEU A 421 17.77 12.28 11.92
CA LEU A 421 18.06 11.85 13.29
C LEU A 421 18.55 10.41 13.26
N SER A 422 19.71 10.12 13.85
CA SER A 422 20.24 8.77 13.93
C SER A 422 20.80 8.45 15.32
N ARG A 423 20.74 7.17 15.69
CA ARG A 423 21.21 6.65 16.96
C ARG A 423 22.25 5.56 16.76
N GLU A 424 23.52 5.94 16.87
CA GLU A 424 24.66 5.00 16.85
C GLU A 424 25.67 5.32 17.96
N GLY A 425 25.46 4.78 19.16
CA GLY A 425 26.27 5.13 20.33
C GLY A 425 26.02 6.56 20.87
N GLY A 426 24.92 7.19 20.43
CA GLY A 426 24.49 8.53 20.81
C GLY A 426 23.51 9.09 19.78
N VAL A 427 22.71 10.09 20.17
CA VAL A 427 21.71 10.71 19.28
C VAL A 427 22.36 11.84 18.51
N ARG A 428 22.36 11.71 17.19
CA ARG A 428 22.90 12.70 16.26
C ARG A 428 21.77 13.30 15.46
N LEU A 429 21.82 14.62 15.32
CA LEU A 429 20.88 15.40 14.53
C LEU A 429 21.67 16.14 13.45
N SER A 430 21.31 15.94 12.19
CA SER A 430 21.83 16.69 11.05
C SER A 430 20.72 17.51 10.43
N LEU A 431 20.91 18.84 10.32
CA LEU A 431 19.90 19.74 9.78
C LEU A 431 20.33 20.31 8.43
N TYR A 432 19.66 19.90 7.36
CA TYR A 432 20.00 20.32 6.00
C TYR A 432 19.31 21.63 5.60
N ARG A 433 18.07 21.85 6.04
CA ARG A 433 17.28 23.06 5.75
C ARG A 433 16.45 23.54 6.94
N GLY A 434 16.45 24.86 7.17
CA GLY A 434 15.67 25.55 8.20
C GLY A 434 16.37 25.69 9.55
N LYS A 435 15.63 25.62 10.66
CA LYS A 435 16.15 25.74 12.03
C LYS A 435 15.55 24.65 12.93
N VAL A 436 16.21 24.32 14.03
CA VAL A 436 15.71 23.39 15.05
C VAL A 436 15.97 23.97 16.42
N ALA A 437 14.95 23.99 17.29
CA ALA A 437 15.12 24.33 18.69
C ALA A 437 15.61 23.11 19.47
N LEU A 438 16.69 23.27 20.24
CA LEU A 438 17.30 22.28 21.12
C LEU A 438 17.36 22.89 22.53
N GLY A 439 16.30 22.70 23.33
CA GLY A 439 16.19 23.37 24.63
C GLY A 439 16.08 24.89 24.47
N GLN A 440 17.03 25.63 25.05
CA GLN A 440 17.11 27.10 24.94
C GLN A 440 17.88 27.57 23.70
N GLU A 441 18.54 26.67 22.98
CA GLU A 441 19.37 27.01 21.82
C GLU A 441 18.70 26.66 20.49
N THR A 442 19.21 27.24 19.41
CA THR A 442 18.77 26.93 18.03
C THR A 442 19.92 26.46 17.15
N LEU A 443 19.71 25.32 16.49
CA LEU A 443 20.58 24.77 15.46
C LEU A 443 20.11 25.28 14.07
N PRO A 444 20.94 26.01 13.31
CA PRO A 444 20.63 26.49 11.96
C PRO A 444 20.97 25.42 10.91
N ALA A 445 20.44 25.61 9.70
CA ALA A 445 20.73 24.76 8.55
C ALA A 445 22.24 24.68 8.24
N GLY A 446 22.68 23.52 7.80
CA GLY A 446 24.09 23.24 7.51
C GLY A 446 24.91 22.89 8.75
N GLU A 447 24.25 22.71 9.91
CA GLU A 447 24.89 22.25 11.14
C GLU A 447 24.22 20.98 11.68
N GLY A 448 24.97 20.25 12.49
CA GLY A 448 24.47 19.12 13.24
C GLY A 448 24.97 19.11 14.67
N ALA A 449 24.31 18.32 15.51
CA ALA A 449 24.57 18.25 16.94
C ALA A 449 24.52 16.81 17.46
N VAL A 450 25.30 16.54 18.52
CA VAL A 450 25.21 15.30 19.31
C VAL A 450 24.50 15.62 20.61
N LEU A 451 23.26 15.14 20.77
CA LEU A 451 22.43 15.44 21.93
C LEU A 451 23.05 14.86 23.20
N GLY A 452 22.91 15.59 24.32
CA GLY A 452 23.48 15.22 25.62
C GLY A 452 25.00 15.42 25.77
N LYS A 453 25.73 15.73 24.68
CA LYS A 453 27.18 15.98 24.70
C LYS A 453 27.58 17.44 24.42
N GLY A 454 26.62 18.30 24.05
CA GLY A 454 26.89 19.71 23.74
C GLY A 454 27.76 19.94 22.49
N VAL A 455 27.97 18.91 21.67
CA VAL A 455 28.80 19.01 20.46
C VAL A 455 27.95 19.53 19.30
N ARG A 456 28.44 20.59 18.63
CA ARG A 456 27.82 21.20 17.44
C ARG A 456 28.87 21.47 16.37
N ARG A 457 28.59 21.10 15.12
CA ARG A 457 29.54 21.18 14.00
C ARG A 457 28.84 21.50 12.68
N LYS A 458 29.56 22.10 11.74
CA LYS A 458 29.10 22.24 10.35
C LYS A 458 29.06 20.87 9.67
N LEU A 459 28.01 20.64 8.88
CA LEU A 459 27.86 19.43 8.10
C LEU A 459 28.92 19.37 6.99
N LEU A 460 29.52 18.20 6.80
CA LEU A 460 30.39 17.93 5.66
C LEU A 460 29.59 17.98 4.35
N ALA A 461 30.25 18.43 3.28
CA ALA A 461 29.67 18.42 1.93
C ALA A 461 29.32 17.00 1.47
N ALA A 462 28.42 16.91 0.49
CA ALA A 462 27.97 15.63 -0.03
C ALA A 462 29.16 14.84 -0.65
N PRO A 463 29.35 13.56 -0.30
CA PRO A 463 30.38 12.75 -0.92
C PRO A 463 30.00 12.38 -2.36
N VAL A 464 31.01 12.09 -3.18
CA VAL A 464 30.80 11.54 -4.53
C VAL A 464 30.81 10.02 -4.44
N VAL A 465 29.76 9.38 -4.96
CA VAL A 465 29.65 7.93 -5.06
C VAL A 465 29.88 7.53 -6.52
N ARG A 466 30.87 6.66 -6.77
CA ARG A 466 31.16 6.15 -8.12
C ARG A 466 31.06 4.63 -8.15
N PRO A 467 30.26 4.04 -9.04
CA PRO A 467 30.31 2.60 -9.25
C PRO A 467 31.68 2.23 -9.82
N VAL A 468 32.26 1.14 -9.33
CA VAL A 468 33.51 0.56 -9.83
C VAL A 468 33.32 -0.95 -10.08
N PRO A 469 34.05 -1.54 -11.03
CA PRO A 469 33.98 -2.97 -11.28
C PRO A 469 34.34 -3.76 -10.01
N GLY A 470 33.48 -4.72 -9.65
CA GLY A 470 33.72 -5.66 -8.57
C GLY A 470 34.42 -6.93 -9.08
N PRO A 471 35.31 -7.54 -8.28
CA PRO A 471 36.00 -8.77 -8.67
C PRO A 471 35.09 -10.01 -8.67
N GLU A 472 34.06 -10.04 -7.81
CA GLU A 472 33.28 -11.27 -7.54
C GLU A 472 31.79 -11.02 -7.32
N GLY A 473 31.05 -10.67 -8.37
CA GLY A 473 29.57 -10.59 -8.30
C GLY A 473 28.97 -9.53 -7.37
N GLU A 474 29.82 -8.77 -6.70
CA GLU A 474 29.46 -7.61 -5.90
C GLU A 474 29.33 -6.37 -6.79
N VAL A 475 28.44 -5.47 -6.38
CA VAL A 475 28.43 -4.10 -6.88
C VAL A 475 29.29 -3.28 -5.93
N VAL A 476 30.38 -2.71 -6.44
CA VAL A 476 31.33 -1.96 -5.64
C VAL A 476 31.18 -0.48 -5.91
N PHE A 477 31.18 0.32 -4.85
CA PHE A 477 31.08 1.77 -4.92
C PHE A 477 32.29 2.40 -4.26
N ARG A 478 32.99 3.27 -5.00
CA ARG A 478 34.02 4.14 -4.45
C ARG A 478 33.38 5.39 -3.86
N LEU A 479 33.66 5.65 -2.60
CA LEU A 479 33.15 6.77 -1.82
C LEU A 479 34.26 7.82 -1.67
N LEU A 480 34.02 9.02 -2.19
CA LEU A 480 34.97 10.13 -2.13
C LEU A 480 34.36 11.24 -1.28
N GLY A 481 34.82 11.34 -0.04
CA GLY A 481 34.36 12.34 0.92
C GLY A 481 35.22 13.62 0.92
N PRO A 482 34.67 14.76 1.37
CA PRO A 482 35.44 15.97 1.59
C PRO A 482 36.45 15.83 2.75
N GLU A 483 37.32 16.81 2.91
CA GLU A 483 38.26 16.86 4.04
C GLU A 483 37.52 16.79 5.39
N GLY A 484 38.07 16.04 6.34
CA GLY A 484 37.43 15.76 7.63
C GLY A 484 36.54 14.52 7.67
N THR A 485 36.32 13.84 6.54
CA THR A 485 35.61 12.56 6.49
C THR A 485 36.39 11.47 7.23
N ARG A 486 35.75 10.80 8.19
CA ARG A 486 36.29 9.65 8.93
C ARG A 486 35.66 8.32 8.55
N ALA A 487 34.41 8.35 8.13
CA ALA A 487 33.66 7.19 7.68
C ALA A 487 32.50 7.66 6.76
N PHE A 488 31.72 6.72 6.25
CA PHE A 488 30.53 6.99 5.46
C PHE A 488 29.33 6.24 6.05
N ARG A 489 28.16 6.85 6.00
CA ARG A 489 26.87 6.14 6.03
C ARG A 489 26.49 5.84 4.60
N VAL A 490 26.17 4.59 4.27
CA VAL A 490 25.68 4.20 2.95
C VAL A 490 24.29 3.61 3.09
N GLU A 491 23.37 4.07 2.23
CA GLU A 491 22.01 3.55 2.14
C GLU A 491 21.73 2.99 0.75
N VAL A 492 21.15 1.80 0.71
CA VAL A 492 20.65 1.18 -0.52
C VAL A 492 19.13 1.18 -0.48
N ARG A 493 18.52 1.65 -1.56
CA ARG A 493 17.06 1.79 -1.71
C ARG A 493 16.57 1.01 -2.90
N SER A 494 15.44 0.32 -2.72
CA SER A 494 14.71 -0.39 -3.77
C SER A 494 13.31 0.19 -3.87
N GLY A 495 13.05 0.96 -4.93
CA GLY A 495 11.85 1.77 -5.01
C GLY A 495 11.77 2.73 -3.84
N GLU A 496 10.70 2.63 -3.04
CA GLU A 496 10.51 3.48 -1.87
C GLU A 496 11.16 2.90 -0.60
N ALA A 497 11.52 1.62 -0.55
CA ALA A 497 12.07 1.02 0.66
C ALA A 497 13.57 1.26 0.80
N VAL A 498 14.02 1.56 2.01
CA VAL A 498 15.44 1.47 2.39
C VAL A 498 15.70 0.01 2.75
N VAL A 499 16.55 -0.66 1.97
CA VAL A 499 16.81 -2.10 2.11
C VAL A 499 18.10 -2.40 2.87
N LEU A 500 19.01 -1.43 2.94
CA LEU A 500 20.24 -1.52 3.72
C LEU A 500 20.68 -0.13 4.17
N SER A 501 21.15 -0.01 5.40
CA SER A 501 21.87 1.15 5.94
C SER A 501 23.09 0.63 6.69
N ALA A 502 24.28 1.11 6.32
CA ALA A 502 25.54 0.61 6.89
C ALA A 502 26.56 1.73 7.09
N LYS A 503 27.40 1.59 8.13
CA LYS A 503 28.57 2.42 8.36
C LYS A 503 29.77 1.78 7.66
N VAL A 504 30.55 2.58 6.94
CA VAL A 504 31.72 2.15 6.15
C VAL A 504 32.92 3.02 6.53
N GLU A 505 33.98 2.43 7.06
CA GLU A 505 35.17 3.18 7.53
C GLU A 505 36.21 3.42 6.43
N GLY A 506 36.06 2.78 5.27
CA GLY A 506 36.90 2.97 4.09
C GLY A 506 36.23 3.74 2.94
N ASN A 507 36.95 3.88 1.83
CA ASN A 507 36.47 4.51 0.60
C ASN A 507 35.82 3.53 -0.39
N LEU A 508 35.63 2.26 0.00
CA LEU A 508 35.00 1.23 -0.82
C LEU A 508 33.84 0.61 -0.05
N PHE A 509 32.67 0.64 -0.66
CA PHE A 509 31.49 -0.08 -0.21
C PHE A 509 31.19 -1.23 -1.17
N ARG A 510 31.15 -2.45 -0.64
CA ARG A 510 30.82 -3.66 -1.39
C ARG A 510 29.38 -4.04 -1.06
N TYR A 511 28.57 -4.21 -2.10
CA TYR A 511 27.17 -4.59 -1.97
C TYR A 511 26.93 -5.91 -2.69
N LEU A 512 26.47 -6.92 -1.94
CA LEU A 512 26.03 -8.19 -2.49
C LEU A 512 24.56 -8.06 -2.93
N PRO A 513 24.26 -8.22 -4.24
CA PRO A 513 22.89 -8.17 -4.75
C PRO A 513 21.96 -9.14 -4.02
N GLN A 514 20.80 -8.65 -3.57
CA GLN A 514 19.83 -9.47 -2.82
C GLN A 514 18.70 -9.99 -3.73
N ALA A 515 18.42 -9.29 -4.83
CA ALA A 515 17.39 -9.63 -5.80
C ALA A 515 17.82 -9.27 -7.24
N ASP A 516 16.94 -9.49 -8.21
CA ASP A 516 17.08 -8.99 -9.59
C ASP A 516 16.15 -7.78 -9.78
N ARG A 517 16.67 -6.57 -9.53
CA ARG A 517 15.87 -5.32 -9.56
C ARG A 517 16.75 -4.08 -9.72
N LEU A 518 16.11 -2.95 -10.03
CA LEU A 518 16.76 -1.64 -10.01
C LEU A 518 16.77 -1.07 -8.59
N SER A 519 17.96 -0.66 -8.14
CA SER A 519 18.19 -0.06 -6.83
C SER A 519 18.99 1.22 -6.96
N GLN A 520 19.02 2.01 -5.89
CA GLN A 520 19.79 3.25 -5.81
C GLN A 520 20.66 3.21 -4.56
N VAL A 521 21.87 3.74 -4.65
CA VAL A 521 22.75 3.94 -3.50
C VAL A 521 22.95 5.43 -3.24
N ARG A 522 23.00 5.81 -1.96
CA ARG A 522 23.41 7.14 -1.50
C ARG A 522 24.42 7.00 -0.37
N ALA A 523 25.29 7.99 -0.22
CA ALA A 523 26.23 8.05 0.89
C ALA A 523 26.25 9.43 1.55
N MET A 524 26.57 9.44 2.85
CA MET A 524 26.83 10.64 3.65
C MET A 524 28.20 10.51 4.29
N ALA A 525 29.02 11.56 4.21
CA ALA A 525 30.29 11.62 4.92
C ALA A 525 30.04 11.78 6.43
N LEU A 526 30.77 11.03 7.25
CA LEU A 526 30.75 11.11 8.71
C LEU A 526 31.99 11.83 9.20
N ASP A 527 31.82 12.80 10.09
CA ASP A 527 32.94 13.47 10.77
C ASP A 527 33.51 12.64 11.94
N GLU A 528 34.46 13.20 12.68
CA GLU A 528 35.11 12.54 13.83
C GLU A 528 34.20 12.20 15.01
N VAL A 529 33.04 12.87 15.12
CA VAL A 529 32.03 12.53 16.14
C VAL A 529 30.90 11.68 15.56
N GLY A 530 30.99 11.31 14.28
CA GLY A 530 30.04 10.49 13.55
C GLY A 530 28.82 11.25 13.03
N LEU A 531 28.87 12.59 12.95
CA LEU A 531 27.80 13.42 12.44
C LEU A 531 27.62 13.21 10.93
N GLU A 532 26.38 13.03 10.47
CA GLU A 532 26.07 12.74 9.07
C GLU A 532 26.01 14.03 8.25
N GLY A 533 26.90 14.15 7.26
CA GLY A 533 26.92 15.26 6.30
C GLY A 533 25.76 15.25 5.30
N TYR A 534 25.85 16.09 4.27
CA TYR A 534 24.86 16.11 3.18
C TYR A 534 24.84 14.77 2.43
N PRO A 535 23.65 14.27 2.05
CA PRO A 535 23.54 13.07 1.22
C PRO A 535 24.03 13.34 -0.20
N SER A 536 24.70 12.34 -0.77
CA SER A 536 25.03 12.32 -2.20
C SER A 536 23.76 12.22 -3.05
N ASP A 537 23.88 12.57 -4.34
CA ASP A 537 22.87 12.21 -5.32
C ASP A 537 22.68 10.68 -5.35
N PRO A 538 21.44 10.18 -5.55
CA PRO A 538 21.17 8.76 -5.75
C PRO A 538 21.89 8.25 -7.00
N VAL A 539 22.70 7.23 -6.84
CA VAL A 539 23.34 6.52 -7.96
C VAL A 539 22.54 5.25 -8.25
N PRO A 540 21.85 5.16 -9.39
CA PRO A 540 21.12 3.94 -9.76
C PRO A 540 22.07 2.82 -10.15
N PHE A 541 21.69 1.58 -9.85
CA PHE A 541 22.41 0.38 -10.27
C PHE A 541 21.46 -0.82 -10.40
N ARG A 542 21.87 -1.82 -11.19
CA ARG A 542 21.17 -3.10 -11.32
C ARG A 542 21.66 -4.07 -10.25
N GLU A 543 20.76 -4.56 -9.40
CA GLU A 543 21.02 -5.77 -8.63
C GLU A 543 20.91 -6.98 -9.56
N ARG A 544 22.01 -7.70 -9.79
CA ARG A 544 22.09 -8.80 -10.76
C ARG A 544 22.34 -10.15 -10.09
N ARG A 545 21.56 -10.49 -9.05
CA ARG A 545 21.78 -11.70 -8.24
C ARG A 545 21.77 -12.97 -9.08
N SER A 546 20.74 -13.17 -9.90
CA SER A 546 20.62 -14.39 -10.71
C SER A 546 21.70 -14.47 -11.79
N PHE A 547 22.16 -13.34 -12.33
CA PHE A 547 23.27 -13.33 -13.29
C PHE A 547 24.54 -13.92 -12.68
N TYR A 548 24.94 -13.46 -11.49
CA TYR A 548 26.16 -13.94 -10.85
C TYR A 548 26.06 -15.40 -10.39
N GLU A 549 24.88 -15.83 -9.89
CA GLU A 549 24.61 -17.23 -9.57
C GLU A 549 24.68 -18.14 -10.81
N GLY A 550 24.17 -17.68 -11.95
CA GLY A 550 24.26 -18.38 -13.22
C GLY A 550 25.70 -18.48 -13.73
N ARG A 551 26.41 -17.34 -13.77
CA ARG A 551 27.80 -17.26 -14.23
C ARG A 551 28.75 -18.13 -13.41
N LYS A 552 28.54 -18.22 -12.08
CA LYS A 552 29.33 -19.08 -11.19
C LYS A 552 29.19 -20.57 -11.52
N ARG A 553 27.99 -21.01 -11.92
CA ARG A 553 27.72 -22.43 -12.26
C ARG A 553 28.16 -22.81 -13.67
N LEU A 554 28.17 -21.84 -14.58
CA LEU A 554 28.36 -22.05 -16.01
C LEU A 554 29.55 -22.94 -16.41
N PRO A 555 30.76 -22.84 -15.80
CA PRO A 555 31.89 -23.68 -16.19
C PRO A 555 31.73 -25.18 -15.86
N GLN A 556 30.88 -25.53 -14.89
CA GLN A 556 30.76 -26.88 -14.34
C GLN A 556 29.39 -27.51 -14.64
N ASP A 557 28.34 -26.69 -14.66
CA ASP A 557 26.96 -27.09 -14.85
C ASP A 557 26.20 -26.06 -15.73
N PRO A 558 26.36 -26.13 -17.06
CA PRO A 558 25.66 -25.25 -17.99
C PRO A 558 24.13 -25.40 -17.94
N ALA A 559 23.62 -26.58 -17.59
CA ALA A 559 22.18 -26.84 -17.50
C ALA A 559 21.58 -26.19 -16.24
N GLY A 560 22.24 -26.32 -15.08
CA GLY A 560 21.81 -25.65 -13.86
C GLY A 560 22.01 -24.13 -13.89
N ALA A 561 22.96 -23.62 -14.69
CA ALA A 561 23.15 -22.19 -14.90
C ALA A 561 22.00 -21.53 -15.69
N GLU A 562 21.38 -22.24 -16.62
CA GLU A 562 20.36 -21.70 -17.54
C GLU A 562 19.18 -21.06 -16.80
N ALA A 563 18.65 -21.73 -15.77
CA ALA A 563 17.48 -21.24 -15.05
C ALA A 563 17.74 -19.86 -14.38
N PHE A 564 18.95 -19.66 -13.85
CA PHE A 564 19.35 -18.39 -13.26
C PHE A 564 19.56 -17.31 -14.34
N LEU A 565 20.24 -17.65 -15.43
CA LEU A 565 20.51 -16.71 -16.52
C LEU A 565 19.21 -16.28 -17.24
N ARG A 566 18.22 -17.17 -17.39
CA ARG A 566 16.89 -16.80 -17.89
C ARG A 566 16.17 -15.82 -16.97
N ARG A 567 16.26 -15.99 -15.65
CA ARG A 567 15.70 -15.01 -14.69
C ARG A 567 16.40 -13.65 -14.81
N ALA A 568 17.72 -13.66 -14.95
CA ALA A 568 18.50 -12.43 -15.14
C ALA A 568 18.08 -11.68 -16.42
N VAL A 569 17.96 -12.38 -17.55
CA VAL A 569 17.51 -11.80 -18.83
C VAL A 569 16.04 -11.35 -18.76
N SER A 570 15.19 -12.05 -18.01
CA SER A 570 13.80 -11.62 -17.79
C SER A 570 13.74 -10.30 -17.01
N ALA A 571 14.57 -10.15 -15.98
CA ALA A 571 14.64 -8.93 -15.18
C ALA A 571 15.28 -7.76 -15.95
N PHE A 572 16.31 -8.04 -16.77
CA PHE A 572 17.00 -7.05 -17.59
C PHE A 572 17.15 -7.52 -19.04
N PRO A 573 16.12 -7.35 -19.88
CA PRO A 573 16.13 -7.83 -21.27
C PRO A 573 17.16 -7.13 -22.18
N ASP A 574 17.74 -6.04 -21.70
CA ASP A 574 18.75 -5.20 -22.35
C ASP A 574 20.15 -5.38 -21.73
N ASP A 575 20.36 -6.36 -20.85
CA ASP A 575 21.69 -6.71 -20.34
C ASP A 575 22.42 -7.63 -21.32
N ALA A 576 23.36 -7.05 -22.08
CA ALA A 576 24.15 -7.75 -23.09
C ALA A 576 25.01 -8.87 -22.48
N GLU A 577 25.56 -8.69 -21.27
CA GLU A 577 26.37 -9.71 -20.60
C GLU A 577 25.49 -10.90 -20.21
N ALA A 578 24.32 -10.65 -19.62
CA ALA A 578 23.40 -11.72 -19.23
C ALA A 578 22.89 -12.51 -20.45
N LEU A 579 22.61 -11.83 -21.56
CA LEU A 579 22.26 -12.45 -22.83
C LEU A 579 23.42 -13.30 -23.38
N GLY A 580 24.64 -12.77 -23.36
CA GLY A 580 25.84 -13.47 -23.81
C GLY A 580 26.14 -14.73 -22.99
N GLU A 581 26.01 -14.67 -21.66
CA GLU A 581 26.21 -15.85 -20.80
C GLU A 581 25.09 -16.88 -20.97
N LEU A 582 23.82 -16.45 -21.14
CA LEU A 582 22.72 -17.38 -21.45
C LEU A 582 22.95 -18.07 -22.81
N ALA A 583 23.37 -17.31 -23.83
CA ALA A 583 23.68 -17.85 -25.14
C ALA A 583 24.85 -18.86 -25.06
N PHE A 584 25.86 -18.57 -24.23
CA PHE A 584 26.97 -19.48 -23.99
C PHE A 584 26.53 -20.76 -23.27
N ALA A 585 25.65 -20.66 -22.27
CA ALA A 585 25.06 -21.82 -21.60
C ALA A 585 24.35 -22.75 -22.59
N LEU A 586 23.51 -22.19 -23.47
CA LEU A 586 22.78 -22.93 -24.49
C LEU A 586 23.70 -23.54 -25.55
N TYR A 587 24.76 -22.81 -25.94
CA TYR A 587 25.80 -23.31 -26.83
C TYR A 587 26.50 -24.55 -26.24
N LEU A 588 26.90 -24.51 -24.96
CA LEU A 588 27.54 -25.65 -24.29
C LEU A 588 26.62 -26.88 -24.20
N GLN A 589 25.30 -26.67 -24.21
CA GLN A 589 24.29 -27.73 -24.28
C GLN A 589 23.97 -28.21 -25.71
N GLY A 590 24.64 -27.67 -26.75
CA GLY A 590 24.39 -28.02 -28.15
C GLY A 590 23.13 -27.36 -28.75
N ARG A 591 22.45 -26.47 -28.03
CA ARG A 591 21.21 -25.79 -28.44
C ARG A 591 21.51 -24.55 -29.29
N HIS A 592 22.22 -24.74 -30.41
CA HIS A 592 22.75 -23.67 -31.25
C HIS A 592 21.68 -22.73 -31.83
N GLY A 593 20.52 -23.29 -32.19
CA GLY A 593 19.40 -22.52 -32.75
C GLY A 593 18.83 -21.49 -31.76
N GLU A 594 18.84 -21.79 -30.46
CA GLU A 594 18.40 -20.87 -29.42
C GLU A 594 19.50 -19.88 -29.00
N ALA A 595 20.77 -20.32 -29.03
CA ALA A 595 21.91 -19.47 -28.66
C ALA A 595 22.13 -18.32 -29.67
N LYS A 596 21.96 -18.58 -30.97
CA LYS A 596 22.22 -17.60 -32.03
C LYS A 596 21.47 -16.26 -31.86
N PRO A 597 20.13 -16.23 -31.75
CA PRO A 597 19.41 -14.96 -31.61
C PRO A 597 19.76 -14.20 -30.33
N LEU A 598 20.17 -14.90 -29.27
CA LEU A 598 20.61 -14.26 -28.02
C LEU A 598 21.97 -13.56 -28.19
N TYR A 599 22.93 -14.19 -28.87
CA TYR A 599 24.19 -13.52 -29.20
C TYR A 599 24.00 -12.34 -30.13
N GLU A 600 23.15 -12.46 -31.16
CA GLU A 600 22.84 -11.35 -32.08
C GLU A 600 22.24 -10.17 -31.32
N LYS A 601 21.31 -10.44 -30.40
CA LYS A 601 20.75 -9.42 -29.52
C LYS A 601 21.80 -8.82 -28.58
N ALA A 602 22.67 -9.64 -27.99
CA ALA A 602 23.74 -9.17 -27.10
C ALA A 602 24.71 -8.24 -27.84
N LEU A 603 25.15 -8.62 -29.04
CA LEU A 603 26.06 -7.82 -29.88
C LEU A 603 25.41 -6.54 -30.41
N ALA A 604 24.10 -6.54 -30.64
CA ALA A 604 23.36 -5.33 -31.00
C ALA A 604 23.29 -4.32 -29.84
N LEU A 605 23.31 -4.79 -28.59
CA LEU A 605 23.30 -3.94 -27.40
C LEU A 605 24.71 -3.47 -27.01
N LEU A 606 25.69 -4.36 -27.11
CA LEU A 606 27.10 -4.08 -26.80
C LEU A 606 27.99 -4.90 -27.70
N ASP A 607 28.75 -4.21 -28.56
CA ASP A 607 29.77 -4.85 -29.40
C ASP A 607 31.01 -5.21 -28.57
N SER A 608 30.91 -6.28 -27.80
CA SER A 608 31.98 -6.81 -26.97
C SER A 608 32.84 -7.83 -27.74
N PRO A 609 34.18 -7.67 -27.77
CA PRO A 609 35.09 -8.67 -28.35
C PRO A 609 34.87 -10.07 -27.79
N ASP A 610 34.65 -10.21 -26.48
CA ASP A 610 34.47 -11.51 -25.82
C ASP A 610 33.18 -12.20 -26.29
N ILE A 611 32.08 -11.45 -26.38
CA ILE A 611 30.79 -11.97 -26.88
C ILE A 611 30.93 -12.35 -28.35
N ARG A 612 31.64 -11.54 -29.14
CA ARG A 612 31.85 -11.77 -30.57
C ARG A 612 32.70 -12.99 -30.86
N VAL A 613 33.76 -13.25 -30.08
CA VAL A 613 34.57 -14.47 -30.16
C VAL A 613 33.69 -15.70 -29.89
N ARG A 614 32.85 -15.67 -28.86
CA ARG A 614 31.93 -16.78 -28.55
C ARG A 614 30.86 -16.97 -29.63
N TYR A 615 30.32 -15.89 -30.19
CA TYR A 615 29.40 -15.95 -31.32
C TYR A 615 30.04 -16.53 -32.58
N ALA A 616 31.26 -16.12 -32.92
CA ALA A 616 32.02 -16.67 -34.05
C ALA A 616 32.26 -18.18 -33.88
N ARG A 617 32.54 -18.63 -32.65
CA ARG A 617 32.67 -20.06 -32.33
C ARG A 617 31.34 -20.81 -32.52
N LEU A 618 30.22 -20.23 -32.10
CA LEU A 618 28.89 -20.79 -32.38
C LEU A 618 28.67 -20.93 -33.90
N LEU A 619 28.99 -19.90 -34.68
CA LEU A 619 28.85 -19.91 -36.14
C LEU A 619 29.71 -21.00 -36.80
N TYR A 620 30.94 -21.22 -36.30
CA TYR A 620 31.79 -22.32 -36.74
C TYR A 620 31.12 -23.68 -36.54
N HIS A 621 30.54 -23.94 -35.37
CA HIS A 621 29.81 -25.19 -35.11
C HIS A 621 28.50 -25.32 -35.89
N MET A 622 27.91 -24.19 -36.31
CA MET A 622 26.79 -24.16 -37.26
C MET A 622 27.23 -24.29 -38.73
N LYS A 623 28.54 -24.49 -39.00
CA LYS A 623 29.14 -24.55 -40.35
C LYS A 623 28.97 -23.28 -41.18
N ARG A 624 28.74 -22.13 -40.53
CA ARG A 624 28.62 -20.80 -41.17
C ARG A 624 29.99 -20.13 -41.22
N TYR A 625 30.95 -20.79 -41.87
CA TYR A 625 32.37 -20.42 -41.80
C TYR A 625 32.67 -19.01 -42.30
N GLY A 626 32.01 -18.52 -43.35
CA GLY A 626 32.22 -17.16 -43.85
C GLY A 626 31.83 -16.07 -42.84
N GLU A 627 30.76 -16.28 -42.08
CA GLU A 627 30.34 -15.33 -41.03
C GLU A 627 31.20 -15.44 -39.77
N ALA A 628 31.65 -16.65 -39.43
CA ALA A 628 32.60 -16.88 -38.34
C ALA A 628 33.93 -16.18 -38.62
N GLU A 629 34.45 -16.31 -39.85
CA GLU A 629 35.66 -15.65 -40.32
C GLU A 629 35.55 -14.13 -40.24
N ALA A 630 34.46 -13.55 -40.75
CA ALA A 630 34.20 -12.12 -40.67
C ALA A 630 34.18 -11.62 -39.22
N SER A 631 33.55 -12.37 -38.32
CA SER A 631 33.47 -12.03 -36.90
C SER A 631 34.84 -12.07 -36.21
N TYR A 632 35.66 -13.09 -36.45
CA TYR A 632 37.00 -13.17 -35.88
C TYR A 632 37.93 -12.08 -36.43
N ARG A 633 37.89 -11.79 -37.73
CA ARG A 633 38.68 -10.71 -38.31
C ARG A 633 38.30 -9.35 -37.75
N LEU A 634 37.03 -9.12 -37.48
CA LEU A 634 36.57 -7.87 -36.86
C LEU A 634 37.13 -7.70 -35.45
N VAL A 635 37.18 -8.78 -34.64
CA VAL A 635 37.85 -8.73 -33.33
C VAL A 635 39.33 -8.43 -33.48
N LEU A 636 40.04 -9.11 -34.38
CA LEU A 636 41.48 -8.92 -34.59
C LEU A 636 41.84 -7.55 -35.20
N ALA A 637 40.92 -6.91 -35.90
CA ALA A 637 41.11 -5.55 -36.39
C ALA A 637 41.16 -4.52 -35.23
N GLY A 638 40.37 -4.75 -34.16
CA GLY A 638 40.37 -3.90 -32.97
C GLY A 638 41.40 -4.32 -31.91
N ASP A 639 41.59 -5.62 -31.74
CA ASP A 639 42.56 -6.22 -30.81
C ASP A 639 43.38 -7.30 -31.53
N PRO A 640 44.48 -6.92 -32.19
CA PRO A 640 45.40 -7.86 -32.79
C PRO A 640 46.06 -8.80 -31.75
N GLY A 641 46.01 -8.50 -30.46
CA GLY A 641 46.55 -9.35 -29.40
C GLY A 641 45.64 -10.52 -29.04
N ASN A 642 44.38 -10.53 -29.49
CA ASN A 642 43.39 -11.51 -29.05
C ASN A 642 43.71 -12.94 -29.52
N LEU A 643 44.22 -13.77 -28.60
CA LEU A 643 44.63 -15.14 -28.90
C LEU A 643 43.44 -16.04 -29.27
N ASP A 644 42.30 -15.90 -28.57
CA ASP A 644 41.10 -16.71 -28.82
C ASP A 644 40.51 -16.43 -30.20
N ALA A 645 40.46 -15.16 -30.62
CA ALA A 645 40.02 -14.78 -31.95
C ALA A 645 40.97 -15.28 -33.05
N ARG A 646 42.29 -15.20 -32.80
CA ARG A 646 43.30 -15.66 -33.76
C ARG A 646 43.28 -17.18 -33.93
N TRP A 647 43.21 -17.92 -32.83
CA TRP A 647 43.09 -19.38 -32.87
C TRP A 647 41.77 -19.80 -33.52
N GLY A 648 40.65 -19.16 -33.16
CA GLY A 648 39.36 -19.40 -33.80
C GLY A 648 39.36 -19.13 -35.30
N LEU A 649 40.04 -18.07 -35.76
CA LEU A 649 40.23 -17.80 -37.19
C LEU A 649 41.04 -18.90 -37.86
N ALA A 650 42.10 -19.41 -37.23
CA ALA A 650 42.92 -20.50 -37.76
C ALA A 650 42.08 -21.76 -38.02
N GLU A 651 41.18 -22.13 -37.09
CA GLU A 651 40.24 -23.24 -37.27
C GLU A 651 39.24 -22.99 -38.41
N VAL A 652 38.70 -21.77 -38.52
CA VAL A 652 37.74 -21.41 -39.58
C VAL A 652 38.38 -21.44 -40.97
N VAL A 653 39.57 -20.85 -41.14
CA VAL A 653 40.22 -20.80 -42.46
C VAL A 653 40.74 -22.18 -42.87
N LEU A 654 41.12 -23.03 -41.91
CA LEU A 654 41.42 -24.44 -42.15
C LEU A 654 40.19 -25.18 -42.68
N ALA A 655 39.02 -25.01 -42.04
CA ALA A 655 37.77 -25.61 -42.51
C ALA A 655 37.33 -25.10 -43.92
N LEU A 656 37.83 -23.94 -44.34
CA LEU A 656 37.64 -23.37 -45.69
C LEU A 656 38.72 -23.83 -46.69
N GLY A 657 39.61 -24.76 -46.32
CA GLY A 657 40.66 -25.31 -47.18
C GLY A 657 41.89 -24.41 -47.37
N ARG A 658 42.05 -23.37 -46.55
CA ARG A 658 43.19 -22.44 -46.61
C ARG A 658 44.27 -22.82 -45.61
N ALA A 659 44.84 -24.01 -45.79
CA ALA A 659 45.83 -24.60 -44.87
C ALA A 659 47.06 -23.70 -44.62
N LYS A 660 47.56 -22.97 -45.63
CA LYS A 660 48.69 -22.05 -45.48
C LYS A 660 48.37 -20.87 -44.55
N GLU A 661 47.17 -20.31 -44.65
CA GLU A 661 46.71 -19.22 -43.77
C GLU A 661 46.52 -19.74 -42.34
N ALA A 662 45.93 -20.93 -42.19
CA ALA A 662 45.76 -21.59 -40.90
C ALA A 662 47.10 -21.86 -40.19
N GLU A 663 48.10 -22.36 -40.92
CA GLU A 663 49.46 -22.57 -40.38
C GLU A 663 50.06 -21.26 -39.85
N LEU A 664 49.98 -20.18 -40.61
CA LEU A 664 50.52 -18.88 -40.21
C LEU A 664 49.87 -18.39 -38.91
N LEU A 665 48.54 -18.43 -38.83
CA LEU A 665 47.79 -18.00 -37.66
C LEU A 665 48.09 -18.86 -36.43
N ALA A 666 48.14 -20.18 -36.58
CA ALA A 666 48.45 -21.09 -35.47
C ALA A 666 49.89 -20.90 -34.95
N ARG A 667 50.86 -20.66 -35.84
CA ARG A 667 52.25 -20.32 -35.44
C ARG A 667 52.30 -18.99 -34.69
N GLN A 668 51.53 -17.99 -35.11
CA GLN A 668 51.45 -16.71 -34.40
C GLN A 668 50.89 -16.88 -32.98
N VAL A 669 49.84 -17.70 -32.80
CA VAL A 669 49.30 -18.00 -31.45
C VAL A 669 50.37 -18.65 -30.58
N LEU A 670 51.07 -19.68 -31.07
CA LEU A 670 52.11 -20.38 -30.32
C LEU A 670 53.36 -19.52 -30.06
N ALA A 671 53.66 -18.55 -30.92
CA ALA A 671 54.74 -17.60 -30.69
C ALA A 671 54.43 -16.62 -29.55
N MET A 672 53.16 -16.24 -29.39
CA MET A 672 52.71 -15.37 -28.30
C MET A 672 52.49 -16.14 -27.00
N GLU A 673 51.85 -17.30 -27.07
CA GLU A 673 51.55 -18.16 -25.92
C GLU A 673 51.84 -19.63 -26.28
N PRO A 674 53.05 -20.13 -26.00
CA PRO A 674 53.44 -21.50 -26.33
C PRO A 674 52.61 -22.58 -25.64
N SER A 675 51.92 -22.27 -24.54
CA SER A 675 51.08 -23.23 -23.81
C SER A 675 49.58 -23.15 -24.18
N TYR A 676 49.24 -22.36 -25.21
CA TYR A 676 47.86 -22.13 -25.60
C TYR A 676 47.15 -23.44 -25.98
N PRO A 677 45.97 -23.74 -25.40
CA PRO A 677 45.26 -25.00 -25.62
C PRO A 677 44.99 -25.26 -27.11
N LEU A 678 45.26 -26.46 -27.60
CA LEU A 678 44.87 -26.94 -28.94
C LEU A 678 45.48 -26.16 -30.13
N ALA A 679 46.34 -25.16 -29.91
CA ALA A 679 46.98 -24.44 -31.02
C ALA A 679 47.98 -25.33 -31.79
N ARG A 680 48.73 -26.23 -31.11
CA ARG A 680 49.57 -27.22 -31.81
C ARG A 680 48.74 -28.23 -32.57
N PHE A 681 47.57 -28.59 -32.04
CA PHE A 681 46.65 -29.49 -32.73
C PHE A 681 46.12 -28.86 -34.03
N THR A 682 45.70 -27.59 -33.99
CA THR A 682 45.33 -26.82 -35.18
C THR A 682 46.47 -26.73 -36.20
N LEU A 683 47.69 -26.43 -35.74
CA LEU A 683 48.88 -26.38 -36.60
C LEU A 683 49.16 -27.74 -37.25
N ALA A 684 49.07 -28.83 -36.49
CA ALA A 684 49.26 -30.18 -37.03
C ALA A 684 48.24 -30.52 -38.11
N LYS A 685 46.95 -30.19 -37.93
CA LYS A 685 45.92 -30.37 -38.97
C LYS A 685 46.25 -29.58 -40.24
N ALA A 686 46.66 -28.32 -40.11
CA ALA A 686 47.07 -27.48 -41.25
C ALA A 686 48.30 -28.02 -42.00
N LEU A 687 49.25 -28.64 -41.29
CA LEU A 687 50.42 -29.28 -41.90
C LEU A 687 50.06 -30.57 -42.64
N LEU A 688 49.11 -31.36 -42.11
CA LEU A 688 48.63 -32.58 -42.75
C LEU A 688 47.94 -32.30 -44.09
N GLU A 689 47.09 -31.26 -44.16
CA GLU A 689 46.47 -30.83 -45.44
C GLU A 689 47.51 -30.41 -46.49
N GLN A 690 48.70 -29.99 -46.05
CA GLN A 690 49.82 -29.63 -46.91
C GLN A 690 50.78 -30.81 -47.18
N GLY A 691 50.47 -32.01 -46.71
CA GLY A 691 51.31 -33.21 -46.90
C GLY A 691 52.55 -33.31 -45.97
N ARG A 692 52.70 -32.40 -45.00
CA ARG A 692 53.86 -32.34 -44.09
C ARG A 692 53.67 -33.25 -42.86
N ARG A 693 53.59 -34.56 -43.12
CA ARG A 693 53.18 -35.58 -42.13
C ARG A 693 54.11 -35.72 -40.93
N GLU A 694 55.43 -35.67 -41.14
CA GLU A 694 56.40 -35.86 -40.04
C GLU A 694 56.39 -34.71 -39.03
N GLU A 695 56.28 -33.47 -39.51
CA GLU A 695 56.17 -32.29 -38.64
C GLU A 695 54.88 -32.31 -37.82
N ALA A 696 53.75 -32.73 -38.43
CA ALA A 696 52.50 -32.89 -37.73
C ALA A 696 52.57 -33.94 -36.61
N LYS A 697 53.27 -35.06 -36.82
CA LYS A 697 53.46 -36.11 -35.78
C LYS A 697 54.17 -35.57 -34.55
N VAL A 698 55.21 -34.75 -34.72
CA VAL A 698 55.96 -34.15 -33.61
C VAL A 698 55.03 -33.27 -32.77
N LEU A 699 54.29 -32.37 -33.43
CA LEU A 699 53.36 -31.46 -32.75
C LEU A 699 52.24 -32.18 -32.00
N LEU A 700 51.67 -33.25 -32.58
CA LEU A 700 50.63 -34.04 -31.94
C LEU A 700 51.14 -34.77 -30.68
N ARG A 701 52.37 -35.29 -30.71
CA ARG A 701 53.01 -35.91 -29.54
C ARG A 701 53.27 -34.89 -28.44
N GLU A 702 53.74 -33.70 -28.80
CA GLU A 702 53.95 -32.61 -27.86
C GLU A 702 52.64 -32.14 -27.22
N GLU A 703 51.57 -31.97 -28.01
CA GLU A 703 50.28 -31.56 -27.51
C GLU A 703 49.69 -32.61 -26.55
N LEU A 704 49.76 -33.90 -26.88
CA LEU A 704 49.32 -34.99 -25.98
C LEU A 704 50.12 -35.04 -24.68
N ARG A 705 51.43 -34.77 -24.74
CA ARG A 705 52.28 -34.72 -23.55
C ARG A 705 51.90 -33.56 -22.63
N LEU A 706 51.50 -32.43 -23.19
CA LEU A 706 51.06 -31.26 -22.42
C LEU A 706 49.63 -31.40 -21.91
N ARG A 707 48.72 -31.91 -22.76
CA ARG A 707 47.30 -32.10 -22.47
C ARG A 707 46.78 -33.37 -23.14
N PRO A 708 46.53 -34.43 -22.36
CA PRO A 708 45.85 -35.62 -22.87
C PRO A 708 44.45 -35.27 -23.39
N HIS A 709 44.23 -35.39 -24.69
CA HIS A 709 42.94 -35.11 -25.33
C HIS A 709 42.59 -36.22 -26.35
N PRO A 710 41.38 -36.82 -26.30
CA PRO A 710 41.03 -37.99 -27.11
C PRO A 710 41.17 -37.75 -28.62
N GLU A 711 40.71 -36.60 -29.12
CA GLU A 711 40.79 -36.29 -30.56
C GLU A 711 42.23 -36.14 -31.07
N VAL A 712 43.15 -35.68 -30.19
CA VAL A 712 44.57 -35.53 -30.55
C VAL A 712 45.22 -36.91 -30.63
N ALA A 713 44.88 -37.82 -29.71
CA ALA A 713 45.31 -39.22 -29.74
C ALA A 713 44.79 -39.94 -30.98
N GLU A 714 43.51 -39.77 -31.30
CA GLU A 714 42.90 -40.37 -32.49
C GLU A 714 43.57 -39.88 -33.78
N LEU A 715 43.78 -38.56 -33.93
CA LEU A 715 44.46 -38.02 -35.10
C LEU A 715 45.90 -38.53 -35.19
N LEU A 716 46.63 -38.61 -34.06
CA LEU A 716 47.97 -39.15 -34.04
C LEU A 716 48.00 -40.61 -34.51
N ASN A 717 47.06 -41.45 -34.06
CA ASN A 717 46.97 -42.86 -34.47
C ASN A 717 46.71 -42.99 -35.98
N ARG A 718 45.76 -42.20 -36.52
CA ARG A 718 45.49 -42.14 -37.97
C ARG A 718 46.76 -41.74 -38.75
N VAL A 719 47.51 -40.78 -38.24
CA VAL A 719 48.75 -40.29 -38.86
C VAL A 719 49.91 -41.30 -38.71
N LEU A 720 49.91 -42.15 -37.69
CA LEU A 720 50.90 -43.22 -37.51
C LEU A 720 50.57 -44.48 -38.34
N GLY A 721 49.36 -44.61 -38.87
CA GLY A 721 48.95 -45.75 -39.69
C GLY A 721 48.66 -47.01 -38.86
N THR A 722 48.42 -46.86 -37.56
CA THR A 722 47.96 -47.93 -36.66
C THR A 722 46.43 -47.87 -36.58
N PRO A 723 45.71 -48.96 -36.95
CA PRO A 723 44.25 -49.00 -36.95
C PRO A 723 43.63 -48.80 -35.57
#